data_AF-A0A0Q6FQS0-F1
#
_entry.id   AF-A0A0Q6FQS0-F1
#
_cell.length_a   1.000
_cell.length_b   1.000
_cell.length_c   1.000
_cell.angle_alpha   90.00
_cell.angle_beta   90.00
_cell.angle_gamma   90.00
#
_symmetry.space_group_name_H-M   'P 1'
#
loop_
_entity.id
_entity.type
_entity.pdbx_description
1 polymer ?
#
loop_
_entity_poly.entity_id
_entity_poly.type
_entity_poly.pdbx_seq_one_letter_code
_entity_poly.pdbx_strand_id
1 'polypeptide(L)'
;MDQTTPAPVPEPTDEQGRLTSTSEGAQASAAAPRSPRRISNARLAGWFVVVALFALAVLQYLLPALRLVQLATRDAVAFFEVAGSVGGANFSAVLDDDEFRASVGRALGYSIVPLAAALVLGPLVASVASRAGRATRLVSRGLLAVPLFCFSPVAYYVAQWGTQRGGGSAETLRRAQEVGGSQAELVVIAGLSVVGLVGALSATLYLAAMRRSTVSRAGWAASGVVTAVVVLAVTTLSLMVTTVPLLLTADLADRGTTTPGMLVYEWVFLRYDLPTGSAALALLLVPTVLVGVLLVALVLATRLRVEIVPRDAGAGGARLLGRLRRGGAGAGSGAAATKAATPAKGRVRGRASAVATSASTSPSVSAGAGAQPAAGASRASGAGGGTESRTSVASVISVVLVSALAVASAVVAWPWLQGILETEVAPSIDSTTLQITTWLSSALTGLIVVGLAVVGGFGIGYLRPAGRRSEWLLLAFSPFVLVSTTSLLPALFEAGADEGTLGTLRGLVSPLWVSVPLLVLFTLVFADLRRSRDAGVDGAVRSAVAPVLGLVGLSGLVVAWVHGQQYLWPLVVSYGSDTSAPMLVRAAATPAQELAPVPFGLVAPLGVLVPCVLLGALCLVATDRIALRAGRADQPA
;
A
#
# COMPACT_ATOMS: atom_id res chain seq x y z
N MET A 1 -1.76 56.32 55.46
CA MET A 1 -2.84 55.37 55.15
C MET A 1 -2.52 54.71 53.83
N ASP A 2 -1.74 53.64 53.71
CA ASP A 2 -0.77 52.88 54.51
C ASP A 2 -0.21 51.90 53.46
N GLN A 3 1.05 52.00 53.03
CA GLN A 3 2.21 51.33 53.62
C GLN A 3 1.91 49.98 54.29
N THR A 4 2.18 48.88 53.56
CA THR A 4 2.65 47.64 54.17
C THR A 4 3.71 46.99 53.30
N THR A 5 4.95 47.25 53.70
CA THR A 5 6.19 46.51 53.46
C THR A 5 6.11 45.09 54.04
N PRO A 6 6.81 44.09 53.46
CA PRO A 6 7.35 42.99 54.24
C PRO A 6 8.89 43.05 54.31
N ALA A 7 9.38 42.67 55.49
CA ALA A 7 10.74 42.75 55.99
C ALA A 7 11.71 41.69 55.40
N PRO A 8 13.04 41.83 55.61
CA PRO A 8 14.12 41.09 54.95
C PRO A 8 14.82 40.06 55.85
N VAL A 9 15.27 38.91 55.31
CA VAL A 9 16.27 37.98 55.91
C VAL A 9 16.78 37.00 54.81
N PRO A 10 18.02 36.43 54.85
CA PRO A 10 19.35 37.01 55.03
C PRO A 10 20.32 36.71 53.85
N GLU A 11 21.44 37.41 53.85
CA GLU A 11 22.68 37.08 53.10
C GLU A 11 23.18 35.65 53.34
N PRO A 12 23.86 35.08 52.33
CA PRO A 12 25.12 34.40 52.55
C PRO A 12 26.27 35.25 52.02
N THR A 13 27.07 35.72 52.98
CA THR A 13 28.41 36.27 52.85
C THR A 13 29.36 35.31 52.12
N ASP A 14 30.04 35.88 51.13
CA ASP A 14 31.45 35.73 50.78
C ASP A 14 32.23 34.52 51.31
N GLU A 15 32.75 33.72 50.38
CA GLU A 15 34.18 33.31 50.36
C GLU A 15 34.57 33.07 48.89
N GLN A 16 35.18 34.07 48.25
CA GLN A 16 36.63 34.25 48.15
C GLN A 16 37.36 33.09 47.47
N GLY A 17 38.01 33.41 46.35
CA GLY A 17 39.27 32.76 46.01
C GLY A 17 39.39 32.12 44.63
N ARG A 18 39.17 32.87 43.54
CA ARG A 18 40.10 32.77 42.39
C ARG A 18 40.06 33.99 41.48
N LEU A 19 40.87 34.97 41.87
CA LEU A 19 41.49 35.90 40.94
C LEU A 19 42.49 35.14 40.09
N THR A 20 42.19 34.96 38.80
CA THR A 20 43.21 35.00 37.75
C THR A 20 42.68 35.87 36.64
N SER A 21 43.24 37.07 36.60
CA SER A 21 43.28 37.97 35.46
C SER A 21 43.63 37.26 34.16
N THR A 22 42.78 37.38 33.16
CA THR A 22 43.22 37.54 31.77
C THR A 22 42.27 38.51 31.08
N SER A 23 42.82 39.69 30.79
CA SER A 23 42.33 40.58 29.76
C SER A 23 42.17 39.82 28.45
N GLU A 24 40.96 39.73 27.89
CA GLU A 24 40.81 39.46 26.46
C GLU A 24 39.45 39.94 25.96
N GLY A 25 39.51 41.08 25.28
CA GLY A 25 38.56 41.58 24.28
C GLY A 25 37.11 41.16 24.42
N ALA A 26 36.29 42.11 24.88
CA ALA A 26 34.94 42.28 24.36
C ALA A 26 35.00 42.60 22.85
N GLN A 27 35.41 41.62 22.03
CA GLN A 27 35.07 41.58 20.62
C GLN A 27 33.56 41.36 20.61
N ALA A 28 32.82 42.47 20.57
CA ALA A 28 31.53 42.53 19.91
C ALA A 28 31.76 41.94 18.52
N SER A 29 31.59 40.62 18.41
CA SER A 29 31.60 39.88 17.16
C SER A 29 30.39 40.41 16.41
N ALA A 30 30.61 41.53 15.71
CA ALA A 30 29.64 42.20 14.87
C ALA A 30 29.06 41.09 14.01
N ALA A 31 27.81 40.71 14.32
CA ALA A 31 27.17 39.56 13.74
C ALA A 31 27.20 39.76 12.23
N ALA A 32 28.15 39.10 11.58
CA ALA A 32 28.42 39.33 10.16
C ALA A 32 27.09 39.17 9.44
N PRO A 33 26.68 40.16 8.63
CA PRO A 33 25.36 40.16 8.02
C PRO A 33 25.20 38.84 7.28
N ARG A 34 24.28 37.99 7.78
CA ARG A 34 24.00 36.69 7.19
C ARG A 34 23.59 36.96 5.76
N SER A 35 24.47 36.63 4.81
CA SER A 35 24.20 36.82 3.39
C SER A 35 22.84 36.20 3.06
N PRO A 36 21.98 36.89 2.29
CA PRO A 36 20.65 36.39 1.97
C PRO A 36 20.80 35.00 1.38
N ARG A 37 20.24 34.00 2.07
CA ARG A 37 20.28 32.59 1.65
C ARG A 37 19.60 32.49 0.29
N ARG A 38 20.39 32.41 -0.78
CA ARG A 38 19.89 32.15 -2.13
C ARG A 38 19.03 30.89 -2.09
N ILE A 39 17.79 31.01 -2.57
CA ILE A 39 16.89 29.86 -2.75
C ILE A 39 17.59 28.92 -3.72
N SER A 40 17.85 27.69 -3.30
CA SER A 40 18.45 26.68 -4.17
C SER A 40 17.47 26.32 -5.30
N ASN A 41 17.96 26.17 -6.54
CA ASN A 41 17.17 25.73 -7.69
C ASN A 41 16.35 24.45 -7.42
N ALA A 42 16.84 23.57 -6.54
CA ALA A 42 16.11 22.38 -6.10
C ALA A 42 14.78 22.70 -5.41
N ARG A 43 14.73 23.78 -4.61
CA ARG A 43 13.48 24.20 -3.94
C ARG A 43 12.47 24.79 -4.92
N LEU A 44 12.95 25.56 -5.90
CA LEU A 44 12.10 26.10 -6.96
C LEU A 44 11.48 24.97 -7.80
N ALA A 45 12.29 23.98 -8.18
CA ALA A 45 11.79 22.78 -8.86
C ALA A 45 10.76 22.02 -8.00
N GLY A 46 11.01 21.89 -6.69
CA GLY A 46 10.05 21.29 -5.76
C GLY A 46 8.71 22.04 -5.72
N TRP A 47 8.73 23.38 -5.69
CA TRP A 47 7.51 24.19 -5.70
C TRP A 47 6.75 24.08 -7.02
N PHE A 48 7.46 24.03 -8.15
CA PHE A 48 6.84 23.83 -9.46
C PHE A 48 6.07 22.51 -9.51
N VAL A 49 6.68 21.41 -9.04
CA VAL A 49 6.02 20.09 -8.99
C VAL A 49 4.80 20.11 -8.07
N VAL A 50 4.88 20.77 -6.91
CA VAL A 50 3.76 20.89 -5.97
C VAL A 50 2.60 21.66 -6.58
N VAL A 51 2.86 22.80 -7.22
CA VAL A 51 1.83 23.63 -7.85
C VAL A 51 1.18 22.87 -9.01
N ALA A 52 1.96 22.20 -9.86
CA ALA A 52 1.44 21.40 -10.96
C ALA A 52 0.53 20.26 -10.49
N LEU A 53 0.95 19.52 -9.45
CA LEU A 53 0.13 18.45 -8.89
C LEU A 53 -1.10 18.95 -8.15
N PHE A 54 -0.99 20.09 -7.46
CA PHE A 54 -2.13 20.69 -6.80
C PHE A 54 -3.16 21.19 -7.83
N ALA A 55 -2.71 21.82 -8.91
CA ALA A 55 -3.57 22.19 -10.02
C ALA A 55 -4.27 20.96 -10.62
N LEU A 56 -3.52 19.87 -10.84
CA LEU A 56 -4.10 18.62 -11.35
C LEU A 56 -5.12 18.02 -10.36
N ALA A 57 -4.85 18.05 -9.05
CA ALA A 57 -5.79 17.59 -8.04
C ALA A 57 -7.06 18.47 -7.98
N VAL A 58 -6.93 19.78 -8.15
CA VAL A 58 -8.08 20.70 -8.26
C VAL A 58 -8.92 20.35 -9.50
N LEU A 59 -8.28 20.13 -10.64
CA LEU A 59 -8.97 19.77 -11.88
C LEU A 59 -9.68 18.40 -11.80
N GLN A 60 -9.05 17.41 -11.18
CA GLN A 60 -9.57 16.02 -11.16
C GLN A 60 -10.51 15.72 -10.00
N TYR A 61 -10.40 16.45 -8.88
CA TYR A 61 -11.22 16.19 -7.70
C TYR A 61 -12.11 17.36 -7.32
N LEU A 62 -11.54 18.56 -7.15
CA LEU A 62 -12.32 19.69 -6.67
C LEU A 62 -13.36 20.16 -7.69
N LEU A 63 -12.99 20.30 -8.96
CA LEU A 63 -13.94 20.71 -10.00
C LEU A 63 -15.08 19.70 -10.19
N PRO A 64 -14.84 18.37 -10.32
CA PRO A 64 -15.92 17.40 -10.38
C PRO A 64 -16.75 17.36 -9.09
N ALA A 65 -16.15 17.56 -7.91
CA ALA A 65 -16.90 17.64 -6.66
C ALA A 65 -17.83 18.87 -6.61
N LEU A 66 -17.35 20.03 -7.09
CA LEU A 66 -18.18 21.23 -7.22
C LEU A 66 -19.29 21.03 -8.25
N ARG A 67 -18.98 20.40 -9.40
CA ARG A 67 -19.98 20.05 -10.42
C ARG A 67 -21.02 19.08 -9.87
N LEU A 68 -20.61 18.09 -9.07
CA LEU A 68 -21.51 17.16 -8.37
C LEU A 68 -22.47 17.89 -7.43
N VAL A 69 -21.97 18.84 -6.63
CA VAL A 69 -22.81 19.67 -5.75
C VAL A 69 -23.74 20.56 -6.58
N GLN A 70 -23.28 21.11 -7.70
CA GLN A 70 -24.14 21.88 -8.60
C GLN A 70 -25.27 21.02 -9.17
N LEU A 71 -24.96 19.82 -9.69
CA LEU A 71 -25.95 18.86 -10.19
C LEU A 71 -26.98 18.52 -9.11
N ALA A 72 -26.54 18.34 -7.86
CA ALA A 72 -27.42 18.07 -6.73
C ALA A 72 -28.44 19.19 -6.43
N THR A 73 -28.20 20.42 -6.87
CA THR A 73 -29.06 21.59 -6.58
C THR A 73 -29.98 22.00 -7.74
N ARG A 74 -29.99 21.25 -8.83
CA ARG A 74 -30.79 21.55 -10.02
C ARG A 74 -32.01 20.62 -10.15
N ASP A 75 -33.00 21.03 -10.93
CA ASP A 75 -34.18 20.21 -11.24
C ASP A 75 -33.93 19.30 -12.46
N ALA A 76 -34.48 18.10 -12.43
CA ALA A 76 -34.37 17.16 -13.56
C ALA A 76 -35.54 17.38 -14.53
N VAL A 77 -35.26 17.78 -15.77
CA VAL A 77 -36.29 17.80 -16.85
C VAL A 77 -36.07 16.65 -17.82
N ALA A 78 -34.81 16.34 -18.16
CA ALA A 78 -34.40 15.13 -18.84
C ALA A 78 -32.97 14.74 -18.43
N PHE A 79 -32.49 13.58 -18.84
CA PHE A 79 -31.19 13.05 -18.42
C PHE A 79 -30.00 14.00 -18.67
N PHE A 80 -30.05 14.80 -19.74
CA PHE A 80 -29.07 15.86 -20.03
C PHE A 80 -29.66 17.27 -20.00
N GLU A 81 -30.97 17.43 -19.77
CA GLU A 81 -31.62 18.74 -19.66
C GLU A 81 -31.95 19.04 -18.21
N VAL A 82 -31.23 20.01 -17.67
CA VAL A 82 -31.38 20.41 -16.28
C VAL A 82 -32.01 21.79 -16.24
N ALA A 83 -33.17 21.93 -15.59
CA ALA A 83 -33.86 23.22 -15.50
C ALA A 83 -33.83 23.78 -14.08
N GLY A 84 -33.67 25.10 -13.96
CA GLY A 84 -33.80 25.81 -12.68
C GLY A 84 -32.87 25.32 -11.56
N SER A 85 -32.98 25.96 -10.40
CA SER A 85 -32.36 25.47 -9.16
C SER A 85 -33.46 25.14 -8.17
N VAL A 86 -33.39 23.94 -7.58
CA VAL A 86 -34.28 23.48 -6.51
C VAL A 86 -33.64 23.67 -5.12
N GLY A 87 -32.47 24.32 -5.07
CA GLY A 87 -31.72 24.55 -3.84
C GLY A 87 -31.38 23.26 -3.11
N GLY A 88 -31.84 23.13 -1.87
CA GLY A 88 -31.56 21.98 -1.00
C GLY A 88 -32.56 20.81 -1.09
N ALA A 89 -33.59 20.89 -1.93
CA ALA A 89 -34.71 19.95 -1.92
C ALA A 89 -34.29 18.48 -2.12
N ASN A 90 -33.33 18.24 -3.02
CA ASN A 90 -32.81 16.88 -3.28
C ASN A 90 -32.03 16.32 -2.08
N PHE A 91 -31.33 17.17 -1.31
CA PHE A 91 -30.63 16.73 -0.10
C PHE A 91 -31.61 16.32 1.00
N SER A 92 -32.70 17.08 1.20
CA SER A 92 -33.76 16.68 2.12
C SER A 92 -34.42 15.38 1.66
N ALA A 93 -34.72 15.25 0.37
CA ALA A 93 -35.32 14.03 -0.17
C ALA A 93 -34.46 12.78 0.11
N VAL A 94 -33.15 12.87 -0.11
CA VAL A 94 -32.23 11.76 0.18
C VAL A 94 -32.10 11.47 1.68
N LEU A 95 -32.10 12.49 2.54
CA LEU A 95 -32.01 12.30 3.99
C LEU A 95 -33.29 11.71 4.59
N ASP A 96 -34.44 12.08 4.03
CA ASP A 96 -35.75 11.59 4.44
C ASP A 96 -36.01 10.16 3.92
N ASP A 97 -35.38 9.77 2.81
CA ASP A 97 -35.47 8.43 2.23
C ASP A 97 -34.95 7.33 3.20
N ASP A 98 -35.86 6.47 3.66
CA ASP A 98 -35.58 5.36 4.57
C ASP A 98 -34.61 4.34 3.96
N GLU A 99 -34.70 4.13 2.64
CA GLU A 99 -33.90 3.15 1.91
C GLU A 99 -32.45 3.61 1.78
N PHE A 100 -32.20 4.91 1.57
CA PHE A 100 -30.87 5.49 1.63
C PHE A 100 -30.23 5.27 3.02
N ARG A 101 -30.95 5.59 4.09
CA ARG A 101 -30.46 5.40 5.47
C ARG A 101 -30.18 3.93 5.78
N ALA A 102 -31.09 3.03 5.38
CA ALA A 102 -30.90 1.60 5.53
C ALA A 102 -29.69 1.09 4.72
N SER A 103 -29.48 1.59 3.51
CA SER A 103 -28.36 1.21 2.65
C SER A 103 -27.01 1.56 3.27
N VAL A 104 -26.89 2.69 3.98
CA VAL A 104 -25.67 3.07 4.71
C VAL A 104 -25.35 2.04 5.79
N GLY A 105 -26.36 1.62 6.57
CA GLY A 105 -26.19 0.56 7.57
C GLY A 105 -25.72 -0.76 6.96
N ARG A 106 -26.28 -1.13 5.80
CA ARG A 106 -25.90 -2.33 5.05
C ARG A 106 -24.48 -2.25 4.49
N ALA A 107 -24.10 -1.10 3.91
CA ALA A 107 -22.74 -0.80 3.48
C ALA A 107 -21.71 -0.95 4.61
N LEU A 108 -22.03 -0.44 5.80
CA LEU A 108 -21.17 -0.65 6.98
C LEU A 108 -21.09 -2.13 7.36
N GLY A 109 -22.17 -2.90 7.21
CA GLY A 109 -22.16 -4.36 7.35
C GLY A 109 -21.14 -5.05 6.45
N TYR A 110 -21.01 -4.63 5.19
CA TYR A 110 -20.01 -5.15 4.25
C TYR A 110 -18.55 -4.89 4.68
N SER A 111 -18.31 -3.96 5.62
CA SER A 111 -16.97 -3.70 6.16
C SER A 111 -16.52 -4.69 7.23
N ILE A 112 -17.44 -5.46 7.83
CA ILE A 112 -17.16 -6.32 9.00
C ILE A 112 -16.09 -7.38 8.68
N VAL A 113 -16.30 -8.16 7.62
CA VAL A 113 -15.39 -9.25 7.24
C VAL A 113 -14.02 -8.73 6.78
N PRO A 114 -13.93 -7.70 5.90
CA PRO A 114 -12.65 -7.09 5.54
C PRO A 114 -11.91 -6.49 6.75
N LEU A 115 -12.63 -5.81 7.67
CA LEU A 115 -12.04 -5.28 8.90
C LEU A 115 -11.53 -6.41 9.80
N ALA A 116 -12.29 -7.49 9.97
CA ALA A 116 -11.85 -8.64 10.74
C ALA A 116 -10.57 -9.24 10.16
N ALA A 117 -10.48 -9.40 8.83
CA ALA A 117 -9.25 -9.82 8.17
C ALA A 117 -8.10 -8.84 8.40
N ALA A 118 -8.36 -7.53 8.27
CA ALA A 118 -7.32 -6.52 8.43
C ALA A 118 -6.81 -6.42 9.88
N LEU A 119 -7.68 -6.59 10.87
CA LEU A 119 -7.40 -6.43 12.30
C LEU A 119 -6.94 -7.72 12.98
N VAL A 120 -7.33 -8.88 12.46
CA VAL A 120 -6.93 -10.18 13.00
C VAL A 120 -5.79 -10.78 12.17
N LEU A 121 -6.02 -11.03 10.88
CA LEU A 121 -5.04 -11.72 10.03
C LEU A 121 -3.79 -10.87 9.81
N GLY A 122 -3.95 -9.56 9.57
CA GLY A 122 -2.83 -8.65 9.36
C GLY A 122 -1.79 -8.66 10.50
N PRO A 123 -2.18 -8.30 11.75
CA PRO A 123 -1.31 -8.36 12.91
C PRO A 123 -0.80 -9.76 13.24
N LEU A 124 -1.65 -10.79 13.09
CA LEU A 124 -1.26 -12.17 13.38
C LEU A 124 -0.15 -12.61 12.42
N VAL A 125 -0.35 -12.46 11.10
CA VAL A 125 0.69 -12.72 10.08
C VAL A 125 1.95 -11.91 10.37
N ALA A 126 1.81 -10.61 10.63
CA ALA A 126 2.95 -9.75 10.88
C ALA A 126 3.74 -10.14 12.14
N SER A 127 3.05 -10.47 13.23
CA SER A 127 3.67 -10.84 14.50
C SER A 127 4.48 -12.14 14.36
N VAL A 128 3.95 -13.13 13.65
CA VAL A 128 4.63 -14.42 13.46
C VAL A 128 5.79 -14.28 12.47
N ALA A 129 5.59 -13.59 11.34
CA ALA A 129 6.65 -13.37 10.36
C ALA A 129 7.76 -12.42 10.86
N SER A 130 7.48 -11.51 11.81
CA SER A 130 8.50 -10.67 12.44
C SER A 130 9.49 -11.47 13.31
N ARG A 131 9.07 -12.62 13.83
CA ARG A 131 9.89 -13.53 14.65
C ARG A 131 10.66 -14.54 13.81
N ALA A 132 10.31 -14.70 12.54
CA ALA A 132 10.88 -15.71 11.67
C ALA A 132 12.23 -15.28 11.07
N GLY A 133 13.03 -16.26 10.67
CA GLY A 133 14.31 -16.03 10.00
C GLY A 133 14.16 -15.30 8.66
N ARG A 134 15.27 -14.78 8.12
CA ARG A 134 15.26 -14.00 6.87
C ARG A 134 14.63 -14.75 5.70
N ALA A 135 14.93 -16.04 5.53
CA ALA A 135 14.38 -16.86 4.45
C ALA A 135 12.86 -16.96 4.56
N THR A 136 12.35 -17.30 5.74
CA THR A 136 10.92 -17.36 6.04
C THR A 136 10.22 -16.03 5.79
N ARG A 137 10.85 -14.91 6.15
CA ARG A 137 10.30 -13.59 5.86
C ARG A 137 10.17 -13.33 4.37
N LEU A 138 11.17 -13.70 3.57
CA LEU A 138 11.12 -13.58 2.11
C LEU A 138 10.03 -14.47 1.50
N VAL A 139 9.93 -15.71 1.96
CA VAL A 139 8.88 -16.65 1.53
C VAL A 139 7.51 -16.12 1.90
N SER A 140 7.31 -15.65 3.13
CA SER A 140 6.03 -15.08 3.57
C SER A 140 5.62 -13.87 2.72
N ARG A 141 6.55 -12.96 2.42
CA ARG A 141 6.31 -11.81 1.55
C ARG A 141 6.00 -12.21 0.12
N GLY A 142 6.69 -13.21 -0.43
CA GLY A 142 6.37 -13.75 -1.75
C GLY A 142 4.98 -14.39 -1.79
N LEU A 143 4.63 -15.18 -0.76
CA LEU A 143 3.32 -15.82 -0.65
C LEU A 143 2.17 -14.83 -0.49
N LEU A 144 2.40 -13.65 0.09
CA LEU A 144 1.40 -12.58 0.16
C LEU A 144 1.01 -12.02 -1.22
N ALA A 145 1.77 -12.29 -2.29
CA ALA A 145 1.36 -11.92 -3.65
C ALA A 145 0.13 -12.73 -4.11
N VAL A 146 0.00 -13.99 -3.70
CA VAL A 146 -1.14 -14.84 -4.07
C VAL A 146 -2.48 -14.21 -3.63
N PRO A 147 -2.74 -13.96 -2.33
CA PRO A 147 -3.99 -13.32 -1.90
C PRO A 147 -4.16 -11.90 -2.45
N LEU A 148 -3.07 -11.22 -2.83
CA LEU A 148 -3.12 -9.87 -3.42
C LEU A 148 -3.68 -9.89 -4.86
N PHE A 149 -3.28 -10.87 -5.67
CA PHE A 149 -3.67 -10.97 -7.10
C PHE A 149 -4.74 -12.02 -7.38
N CYS A 150 -5.03 -12.94 -6.45
CA CYS A 150 -6.24 -13.78 -6.50
C CYS A 150 -7.51 -12.97 -6.18
N PHE A 151 -7.39 -11.65 -6.02
CA PHE A 151 -8.50 -10.72 -5.92
C PHE A 151 -9.16 -10.50 -7.29
N SER A 152 -10.26 -11.21 -7.57
CA SER A 152 -11.13 -10.90 -8.71
C SER A 152 -12.58 -10.96 -8.25
N PRO A 153 -13.13 -9.84 -7.72
CA PRO A 153 -14.50 -9.81 -7.24
C PRO A 153 -15.48 -10.24 -8.32
N VAL A 154 -15.34 -9.67 -9.53
CA VAL A 154 -16.24 -9.96 -10.65
C VAL A 154 -16.23 -11.45 -10.98
N ALA A 155 -15.05 -12.03 -11.15
CA ALA A 155 -14.97 -13.44 -11.52
C ALA A 155 -15.43 -14.36 -10.38
N TYR A 156 -15.18 -13.99 -9.11
CA TYR A 156 -15.71 -14.70 -7.95
C TYR A 156 -17.24 -14.70 -7.92
N TYR A 157 -17.89 -13.54 -8.05
CA TYR A 157 -19.34 -13.45 -8.02
C TYR A 157 -19.99 -14.20 -9.18
N VAL A 158 -19.43 -14.05 -10.38
CA VAL A 158 -19.95 -14.73 -11.56
C VAL A 158 -19.73 -16.25 -11.45
N ALA A 159 -18.62 -16.70 -10.84
CA ALA A 159 -18.35 -18.13 -10.66
C ALA A 159 -19.31 -18.75 -9.63
N GLN A 160 -19.58 -18.04 -8.52
CA GLN A 160 -20.62 -18.44 -7.57
C GLN A 160 -21.96 -18.62 -8.29
N TRP A 161 -22.31 -17.68 -9.16
CA TRP A 161 -23.54 -17.79 -9.94
C TRP A 161 -23.52 -18.93 -10.97
N GLY A 162 -22.39 -19.13 -11.66
CA GLY A 162 -22.19 -20.20 -12.64
C GLY A 162 -22.32 -21.60 -12.04
N THR A 163 -21.77 -21.82 -10.83
CA THR A 163 -21.91 -23.11 -10.13
C THR A 163 -23.36 -23.44 -9.75
N GLN A 164 -24.23 -22.43 -9.68
CA GLN A 164 -25.65 -22.60 -9.34
C GLN A 164 -26.54 -22.91 -10.55
N ARG A 165 -26.01 -22.80 -11.79
CA ARG A 165 -26.72 -23.12 -13.04
C ARG A 165 -26.95 -24.62 -13.30
N GLY A 166 -26.62 -25.49 -12.34
CA GLY A 166 -27.00 -26.90 -12.37
C GLY A 166 -28.51 -27.08 -12.16
N GLY A 167 -29.31 -26.78 -13.17
CA GLY A 167 -30.79 -26.86 -13.17
C GLY A 167 -31.40 -26.11 -14.36
N GLY A 168 -32.70 -26.31 -14.64
CA GLY A 168 -33.41 -25.51 -15.67
C GLY A 168 -33.40 -24.01 -15.34
N SER A 169 -33.70 -23.15 -16.32
CA SER A 169 -33.71 -21.68 -16.16
C SER A 169 -34.59 -21.20 -14.99
N ALA A 170 -35.73 -21.86 -14.75
CA ALA A 170 -36.62 -21.58 -13.63
C ALA A 170 -36.00 -21.94 -12.26
N GLU A 171 -35.29 -23.07 -12.17
CA GLU A 171 -34.60 -23.49 -10.94
C GLU A 171 -33.40 -22.59 -10.64
N THR A 172 -32.69 -22.17 -11.69
CA THR A 172 -31.59 -21.21 -11.59
C THR A 172 -32.08 -19.84 -11.11
N LEU A 173 -33.21 -19.36 -11.64
CA LEU A 173 -33.82 -18.10 -11.20
C LEU A 173 -34.29 -18.20 -9.75
N ARG A 174 -34.95 -19.31 -9.38
CA ARG A 174 -35.39 -19.56 -8.01
C ARG A 174 -34.21 -19.61 -7.03
N ARG A 175 -33.13 -20.33 -7.36
CA ARG A 175 -31.92 -20.36 -6.51
C ARG A 175 -31.20 -19.03 -6.46
N ALA A 176 -31.17 -18.27 -7.55
CA ALA A 176 -30.63 -16.91 -7.55
C ALA A 176 -31.46 -15.95 -6.70
N GLN A 177 -32.76 -16.21 -6.51
CA GLN A 177 -33.61 -15.49 -5.56
C GLN A 177 -33.43 -15.99 -4.11
N GLU A 178 -33.12 -17.28 -3.92
CA GLU A 178 -32.81 -17.84 -2.60
C GLU A 178 -31.42 -17.39 -2.09
N VAL A 179 -30.43 -17.29 -2.98
CA VAL A 179 -29.05 -16.85 -2.71
C VAL A 179 -29.03 -15.32 -2.69
N GLY A 180 -28.71 -14.74 -1.53
CA GLY A 180 -28.84 -13.30 -1.33
C GLY A 180 -30.16 -12.87 -0.68
N GLY A 181 -31.05 -13.82 -0.37
CA GLY A 181 -32.24 -13.57 0.44
C GLY A 181 -31.92 -13.16 1.89
N SER A 182 -30.66 -13.33 2.34
CA SER A 182 -30.18 -12.78 3.60
C SER A 182 -28.98 -11.83 3.39
N GLN A 183 -29.08 -10.64 3.98
CA GLN A 183 -27.98 -9.66 3.99
C GLN A 183 -26.67 -10.25 4.54
N ALA A 184 -26.76 -11.18 5.51
CA ALA A 184 -25.60 -11.83 6.11
C ALA A 184 -24.80 -12.65 5.09
N GLU A 185 -25.47 -13.37 4.19
CA GLU A 185 -24.83 -14.14 3.13
C GLU A 185 -24.06 -13.22 2.19
N LEU A 186 -24.67 -12.13 1.73
CA LEU A 186 -24.00 -11.16 0.87
C LEU A 186 -22.79 -10.52 1.54
N VAL A 187 -22.89 -10.18 2.83
CA VAL A 187 -21.76 -9.65 3.61
C VAL A 187 -20.60 -10.64 3.64
N VAL A 188 -20.88 -11.94 3.80
CA VAL A 188 -19.86 -12.99 3.78
C VAL A 188 -19.23 -13.13 2.39
N ILE A 189 -20.04 -13.26 1.33
CA ILE A 189 -19.55 -13.41 -0.04
C ILE A 189 -18.71 -12.19 -0.45
N ALA A 190 -19.22 -10.98 -0.16
CA ALA A 190 -18.52 -9.73 -0.41
C ALA A 190 -17.19 -9.64 0.35
N GLY A 191 -17.24 -9.96 1.64
CA GLY A 191 -16.08 -9.97 2.51
C GLY A 191 -15.00 -10.92 2.01
N LEU A 192 -15.38 -12.16 1.69
CA LEU A 192 -14.48 -13.18 1.17
C LEU A 192 -13.81 -12.74 -0.15
N SER A 193 -14.53 -11.99 -1.00
CA SER A 193 -13.98 -11.50 -2.26
C SER A 193 -12.83 -10.51 -2.08
N VAL A 194 -12.77 -9.75 -0.98
CA VAL A 194 -11.73 -8.73 -0.71
C VAL A 194 -10.76 -9.15 0.42
N VAL A 195 -11.06 -10.22 1.16
CA VAL A 195 -10.29 -10.69 2.33
C VAL A 195 -8.83 -10.91 2.01
N GLY A 196 -8.51 -11.52 0.87
CA GLY A 196 -7.14 -11.77 0.44
C GLY A 196 -6.35 -10.46 0.26
N LEU A 197 -6.90 -9.53 -0.51
CA LEU A 197 -6.31 -8.21 -0.76
C LEU A 197 -6.11 -7.42 0.53
N VAL A 198 -7.16 -7.28 1.34
CA VAL A 198 -7.13 -6.50 2.59
C VAL A 198 -6.21 -7.15 3.62
N GLY A 199 -6.26 -8.47 3.76
CA GLY A 199 -5.37 -9.24 4.63
C GLY A 199 -3.90 -9.09 4.24
N ALA A 200 -3.59 -9.19 2.94
CA ALA A 200 -2.22 -9.08 2.44
C ALA A 200 -1.63 -7.66 2.58
N LEU A 201 -2.43 -6.64 2.26
CA LEU A 201 -2.03 -5.24 2.44
C LEU A 201 -1.84 -4.92 3.92
N SER A 202 -2.78 -5.32 4.78
CA SER A 202 -2.68 -5.14 6.22
C SER A 202 -1.44 -5.84 6.79
N ALA A 203 -1.22 -7.11 6.45
CA ALA A 203 -0.03 -7.86 6.86
C ALA A 203 1.27 -7.15 6.43
N THR A 204 1.31 -6.60 5.22
CA THR A 204 2.46 -5.85 4.71
C THR A 204 2.73 -4.57 5.52
N LEU A 205 1.68 -3.82 5.87
CA LEU A 205 1.78 -2.60 6.69
C LEU A 205 2.20 -2.91 8.13
N TYR A 206 1.58 -3.90 8.78
CA TYR A 206 1.97 -4.31 10.14
C TYR A 206 3.38 -4.89 10.18
N LEU A 207 3.79 -5.66 9.17
CA LEU A 207 5.18 -6.14 9.06
C LEU A 207 6.16 -4.98 8.97
N ALA A 208 5.82 -3.92 8.23
CA ALA A 208 6.65 -2.74 8.14
C ALA A 208 6.73 -2.02 9.50
N ALA A 209 5.62 -1.93 10.25
CA ALA A 209 5.57 -1.29 11.58
C ALA A 209 6.30 -2.07 12.69
N MET A 210 6.25 -3.41 12.67
CA MET A 210 6.81 -4.27 13.74
C MET A 210 8.31 -4.56 13.59
N ARG A 211 8.94 -4.25 12.44
CA ARG A 211 10.26 -4.76 12.05
C ARG A 211 11.44 -4.43 12.98
N ARG A 212 11.32 -3.47 13.89
CA ARG A 212 12.39 -3.07 14.83
C ARG A 212 11.92 -2.81 16.27
N SER A 213 10.66 -3.11 16.58
CA SER A 213 9.95 -2.39 17.64
C SER A 213 9.10 -3.25 18.55
N THR A 214 9.26 -4.58 18.53
CA THR A 214 8.49 -5.50 19.38
C THR A 214 8.58 -5.19 20.87
N VAL A 215 9.56 -4.37 21.30
CA VAL A 215 9.74 -3.94 22.70
C VAL A 215 9.62 -2.41 22.88
N SER A 216 9.60 -1.60 21.81
CA SER A 216 9.62 -0.13 21.95
C SER A 216 8.23 0.51 21.84
N ARG A 217 7.96 1.53 22.67
CA ARG A 217 6.71 2.33 22.61
C ARG A 217 6.43 2.89 21.20
N ALA A 218 7.49 3.18 20.44
CA ALA A 218 7.40 3.66 19.06
C ALA A 218 6.78 2.63 18.09
N GLY A 219 6.98 1.33 18.34
CA GLY A 219 6.37 0.26 17.55
C GLY A 219 4.87 0.21 17.71
N TRP A 220 4.42 0.21 18.97
CA TRP A 220 3.01 0.25 19.32
C TRP A 220 2.30 1.47 18.75
N ALA A 221 2.95 2.64 18.79
CA ALA A 221 2.42 3.85 18.15
C ALA A 221 2.28 3.68 16.63
N ALA A 222 3.29 3.15 15.94
CA ALA A 222 3.23 2.91 14.50
C ALA A 222 2.14 1.89 14.13
N SER A 223 2.02 0.80 14.88
CA SER A 223 0.95 -0.18 14.70
C SER A 223 -0.43 0.43 14.92
N GLY A 224 -0.62 1.23 15.97
CA GLY A 224 -1.89 1.92 16.24
C GLY A 224 -2.30 2.89 15.11
N VAL A 225 -1.33 3.58 14.50
CA VAL A 225 -1.59 4.42 13.31
C VAL A 225 -2.00 3.57 12.13
N VAL A 226 -1.30 2.46 11.86
CA VAL A 226 -1.68 1.53 10.79
C VAL A 226 -3.09 0.98 11.02
N THR A 227 -3.42 0.59 12.25
CA THR A 227 -4.76 0.13 12.63
C THR A 227 -5.82 1.19 12.31
N ALA A 228 -5.63 2.43 12.79
CA ALA A 228 -6.56 3.52 12.55
C ALA A 228 -6.70 3.82 11.05
N VAL A 229 -5.60 3.82 10.30
CA VAL A 229 -5.61 4.05 8.85
C VAL A 229 -6.42 2.99 8.13
N VAL A 230 -6.19 1.71 8.45
CA VAL A 230 -6.88 0.59 7.84
C VAL A 230 -8.37 0.60 8.18
N VAL A 231 -8.73 0.83 9.45
CA VAL A 231 -10.14 0.86 9.88
C VAL A 231 -10.90 1.97 9.15
N LEU A 232 -10.35 3.18 9.18
CA LEU A 232 -10.98 4.34 8.54
C LEU A 232 -11.10 4.18 7.03
N ALA A 233 -10.04 3.68 6.37
CA ALA A 233 -10.04 3.47 4.92
C ALA A 233 -11.04 2.38 4.51
N VAL A 234 -11.02 1.20 5.16
CA VAL A 234 -11.93 0.10 4.82
C VAL A 234 -13.38 0.50 5.07
N THR A 235 -13.69 1.10 6.21
CA THR A 235 -15.06 1.54 6.55
C THR A 235 -15.59 2.54 5.52
N THR A 236 -14.77 3.52 5.14
CA THR A 236 -15.17 4.54 4.16
C THR A 236 -15.33 3.95 2.76
N LEU A 237 -14.43 3.06 2.33
CA LEU A 237 -14.53 2.39 1.03
C LEU A 237 -15.76 1.48 0.96
N SER A 238 -16.17 0.86 2.06
CA SER A 238 -17.39 0.04 2.13
C SER A 238 -18.66 0.84 1.84
N LEU A 239 -18.71 2.14 2.18
CA LEU A 239 -19.83 3.03 1.82
C LEU A 239 -20.01 3.18 0.30
N MET A 240 -18.93 3.00 -0.46
CA MET A 240 -18.88 3.17 -1.91
C MET A 240 -18.86 1.84 -2.67
N VAL A 241 -19.12 0.71 -2.00
CA VAL A 241 -19.16 -0.60 -2.66
C VAL A 241 -20.37 -0.68 -3.58
N THR A 242 -20.12 -0.86 -4.87
CA THR A 242 -21.15 -0.98 -5.93
C THR A 242 -21.12 -2.32 -6.63
N THR A 243 -19.95 -2.96 -6.70
CA THR A 243 -19.75 -4.18 -7.48
C THR A 243 -20.51 -5.37 -6.92
N VAL A 244 -20.64 -5.48 -5.59
CA VAL A 244 -21.31 -6.63 -4.96
C VAL A 244 -22.80 -6.66 -5.29
N PRO A 245 -23.60 -5.62 -4.99
CA PRO A 245 -25.04 -5.70 -5.21
C PRO A 245 -25.32 -5.83 -6.71
N LEU A 246 -24.65 -5.02 -7.53
CA LEU A 246 -24.85 -5.00 -8.98
C LEU A 246 -24.60 -6.36 -9.68
N LEU A 247 -23.71 -7.19 -9.12
CA LEU A 247 -23.43 -8.52 -9.67
C LEU A 247 -24.29 -9.62 -9.07
N LEU A 248 -24.60 -9.57 -7.77
CA LEU A 248 -25.29 -10.66 -7.08
C LEU A 248 -26.82 -10.48 -7.01
N THR A 249 -27.30 -9.24 -6.97
CA THR A 249 -28.73 -8.95 -6.84
C THR A 249 -29.29 -8.80 -8.24
N ALA A 250 -29.54 -9.93 -8.89
CA ALA A 250 -30.07 -9.98 -10.26
C ALA A 250 -31.45 -9.30 -10.36
N ASP A 251 -32.18 -9.25 -9.24
CA ASP A 251 -33.45 -8.55 -9.12
C ASP A 251 -33.25 -7.25 -8.34
N LEU A 252 -33.28 -6.12 -9.05
CA LEU A 252 -33.28 -4.78 -8.47
C LEU A 252 -34.52 -4.54 -7.59
N ALA A 253 -35.54 -5.39 -7.66
CA ALA A 253 -36.74 -5.29 -6.84
C ALA A 253 -36.50 -5.66 -5.37
N ASP A 254 -35.54 -6.56 -5.07
CA ASP A 254 -35.22 -6.90 -3.68
C ASP A 254 -34.30 -5.86 -3.07
N ARG A 255 -34.95 -4.83 -2.54
CA ARG A 255 -34.32 -3.71 -1.87
C ARG A 255 -33.56 -4.11 -0.61
N GLY A 256 -33.60 -5.36 -0.12
CA GLY A 256 -32.89 -5.79 1.10
C GLY A 256 -31.36 -5.71 1.03
N THR A 257 -30.78 -5.58 -0.16
CA THR A 257 -29.35 -5.86 -0.42
C THR A 257 -28.56 -4.67 -1.00
N THR A 258 -29.24 -3.56 -1.30
CA THR A 258 -28.70 -2.33 -1.87
C THR A 258 -27.70 -1.64 -0.93
N THR A 259 -26.65 -1.08 -1.54
CA THR A 259 -25.69 -0.17 -0.89
C THR A 259 -25.93 1.26 -1.38
N PRO A 260 -25.40 2.31 -0.71
CA PRO A 260 -25.58 3.68 -1.16
C PRO A 260 -25.04 3.90 -2.56
N GLY A 261 -23.89 3.30 -2.89
CA GLY A 261 -23.34 3.36 -4.25
C GLY A 261 -24.24 2.70 -5.29
N MET A 262 -24.93 1.62 -4.94
CA MET A 262 -25.89 0.95 -5.84
C MET A 262 -27.17 1.78 -6.02
N LEU A 263 -27.71 2.37 -4.95
CA LEU A 263 -28.86 3.28 -5.03
C LEU A 263 -28.54 4.49 -5.89
N VAL A 264 -27.36 5.07 -5.74
CA VAL A 264 -26.89 6.16 -6.60
C VAL A 264 -26.84 5.70 -8.06
N TYR A 265 -26.30 4.52 -8.34
CA TYR A 265 -26.26 3.99 -9.70
C TYR A 265 -27.68 3.83 -10.27
N GLU A 266 -28.61 3.28 -9.49
CA GLU A 266 -30.01 3.13 -9.87
C GLU A 266 -30.67 4.49 -10.14
N TRP A 267 -30.54 5.45 -9.23
CA TRP A 267 -31.11 6.79 -9.39
C TRP A 267 -30.56 7.48 -10.63
N VAL A 268 -29.24 7.51 -10.78
CA VAL A 268 -28.59 8.23 -11.89
C VAL A 268 -28.87 7.54 -13.22
N PHE A 269 -28.56 6.25 -13.35
CA PHE A 269 -28.48 5.60 -14.67
C PHE A 269 -29.70 4.76 -15.04
N LEU A 270 -30.46 4.26 -14.05
CA LEU A 270 -31.65 3.45 -14.33
C LEU A 270 -32.94 4.27 -14.26
N ARG A 271 -33.03 5.24 -13.33
CA ARG A 271 -34.18 6.14 -13.19
C ARG A 271 -34.00 7.50 -13.86
N TYR A 272 -32.81 7.77 -14.41
CA TYR A 272 -32.45 9.04 -15.05
C TYR A 272 -32.61 10.27 -14.12
N ASP A 273 -32.52 10.08 -12.80
CA ASP A 273 -32.59 11.11 -11.77
C ASP A 273 -31.18 11.50 -11.31
N LEU A 274 -30.50 12.24 -12.19
CA LEU A 274 -29.15 12.73 -11.97
C LEU A 274 -29.02 13.63 -10.72
N PRO A 275 -29.95 14.58 -10.45
CA PRO A 275 -29.85 15.45 -9.28
C PRO A 275 -29.95 14.72 -7.94
N THR A 276 -30.92 13.80 -7.76
CA THR A 276 -31.08 13.05 -6.50
C THR A 276 -29.87 12.15 -6.24
N GLY A 277 -29.40 11.43 -7.27
CA GLY A 277 -28.18 10.62 -7.16
C GLY A 277 -26.93 11.44 -6.85
N SER A 278 -26.82 12.64 -7.43
CA SER A 278 -25.72 13.57 -7.15
C SER A 278 -25.77 14.10 -5.71
N ALA A 279 -26.96 14.40 -5.19
CA ALA A 279 -27.16 14.83 -3.80
C ALA A 279 -26.70 13.75 -2.81
N ALA A 280 -27.05 12.48 -3.08
CA ALA A 280 -26.64 11.36 -2.27
C ALA A 280 -25.12 11.13 -2.25
N LEU A 281 -24.46 11.19 -3.41
CA LEU A 281 -23.00 11.14 -3.46
C LEU A 281 -22.35 12.32 -2.76
N ALA A 282 -22.89 13.54 -2.91
CA ALA A 282 -22.38 14.72 -2.22
C ALA A 282 -22.48 14.57 -0.69
N LEU A 283 -23.57 13.99 -0.16
CA LEU A 283 -23.71 13.67 1.26
C LEU A 283 -22.67 12.66 1.74
N LEU A 284 -22.37 11.63 0.95
CA LEU A 284 -21.35 10.63 1.28
C LEU A 284 -19.91 11.15 1.08
N LEU A 285 -19.72 12.15 0.22
CA LEU A 285 -18.43 12.78 -0.04
C LEU A 285 -17.92 13.55 1.18
N VAL A 286 -18.81 14.21 1.93
CA VAL A 286 -18.45 14.96 3.14
C VAL A 286 -17.70 14.11 4.18
N PRO A 287 -18.25 12.99 4.71
CA PRO A 287 -17.53 12.15 5.65
C PRO A 287 -16.28 11.53 5.01
N THR A 288 -16.31 11.19 3.72
CA THR A 288 -15.14 10.66 2.99
C THR A 288 -13.97 11.64 3.00
N VAL A 289 -14.24 12.92 2.71
CA VAL A 289 -13.27 14.02 2.75
C VAL A 289 -12.73 14.23 4.17
N LEU A 290 -13.61 14.26 5.16
CA LEU A 290 -13.23 14.44 6.57
C LEU A 290 -12.31 13.31 7.06
N VAL A 291 -12.64 12.06 6.72
CA VAL A 291 -11.79 10.91 7.05
C VAL A 291 -10.45 10.99 6.31
N GLY A 292 -10.43 11.40 5.04
CA GLY A 292 -9.20 11.62 4.29
C GLY A 292 -8.26 12.65 4.95
N VAL A 293 -8.83 13.78 5.41
CA VAL A 293 -8.11 14.81 6.18
C VAL A 293 -7.58 14.24 7.48
N LEU A 294 -8.42 13.52 8.24
CA LEU A 294 -8.02 12.88 9.50
C LEU A 294 -6.88 11.87 9.32
N LEU A 295 -6.91 11.07 8.25
CA LEU A 295 -5.87 10.09 7.95
C LEU A 295 -4.50 10.74 7.74
N VAL A 296 -4.43 11.77 6.89
CA VAL A 296 -3.17 12.48 6.64
C VAL A 296 -2.71 13.24 7.88
N ALA A 297 -3.64 13.88 8.60
CA ALA A 297 -3.34 14.53 9.86
C ALA A 297 -2.78 13.54 10.89
N LEU A 298 -3.33 12.33 11.00
CA LEU A 298 -2.84 11.27 11.89
C LEU A 298 -1.42 10.83 11.51
N VAL A 299 -1.16 10.60 10.22
CA VAL A 299 0.16 10.24 9.69
C VAL A 299 1.19 11.33 10.01
N LEU A 300 0.84 12.61 9.83
CA LEU A 300 1.71 13.74 10.11
C LEU A 300 1.91 14.00 11.62
N ALA A 301 0.84 13.90 12.42
CA ALA A 301 0.87 14.11 13.87
C ALA A 301 1.73 13.07 14.57
N THR A 302 1.62 11.81 14.16
CA THR A 302 2.45 10.71 14.68
C THR A 302 3.87 10.69 14.09
N ARG A 303 4.12 11.57 13.11
CA ARG A 303 5.38 11.66 12.36
C ARG A 303 5.78 10.29 11.83
N LEU A 304 4.82 9.59 11.23
CA LEU A 304 5.08 8.29 10.61
C LEU A 304 6.14 8.47 9.52
N ARG A 305 7.20 7.68 9.58
CA ARG A 305 8.32 7.70 8.65
C ARG A 305 8.48 6.33 8.03
N VAL A 306 8.78 6.32 6.74
CA VAL A 306 9.18 5.12 6.01
C VAL A 306 10.70 5.10 5.98
N GLU A 307 11.34 4.20 6.75
CA GLU A 307 12.79 4.04 6.80
C GLU A 307 13.27 2.92 5.87
N ILE A 308 14.36 3.16 5.15
CA ILE A 308 15.03 2.13 4.35
C ILE A 308 16.25 1.61 5.11
N VAL A 309 16.20 0.35 5.53
CA VAL A 309 17.27 -0.27 6.32
C VAL A 309 18.47 -0.67 5.42
N PRO A 310 19.70 -0.16 5.67
CA PRO A 310 20.90 -0.55 4.92
C PRO A 310 21.26 -2.04 5.10
N ARG A 311 21.83 -2.68 4.07
CA ARG A 311 22.15 -4.13 4.07
C ARG A 311 23.30 -4.49 5.04
N ASP A 312 24.20 -3.54 5.33
CA ASP A 312 25.54 -3.85 5.86
C ASP A 312 25.81 -3.36 7.30
N ALA A 313 24.90 -2.60 7.91
CA ALA A 313 25.10 -2.03 9.25
C ALA A 313 25.19 -3.08 10.38
N GLY A 314 24.65 -4.29 10.17
CA GLY A 314 24.55 -5.31 11.22
C GLY A 314 25.69 -6.34 11.29
N ALA A 315 26.32 -6.68 10.16
CA ALA A 315 27.22 -7.84 10.09
C ALA A 315 28.71 -7.48 10.09
N GLY A 316 29.08 -6.34 9.49
CA GLY A 316 30.48 -5.89 9.39
C GLY A 316 30.96 -5.16 10.65
N GLY A 317 30.15 -4.23 11.17
CA GLY A 317 30.52 -3.38 12.31
C GLY A 317 30.74 -4.16 13.60
N ALA A 318 29.87 -5.14 13.92
CA ALA A 318 30.03 -5.98 15.11
C ALA A 318 31.26 -6.90 15.03
N ARG A 319 31.62 -7.38 13.83
CA ARG A 319 32.84 -8.18 13.64
C ARG A 319 34.10 -7.33 13.70
N LEU A 320 34.06 -6.11 13.17
CA LEU A 320 35.21 -5.20 13.22
C LEU A 320 35.43 -4.67 14.64
N LEU A 321 34.39 -4.21 15.35
CA LEU A 321 34.46 -3.83 16.76
C LEU A 321 34.83 -5.01 17.65
N GLY A 322 34.31 -6.21 17.37
CA GLY A 322 34.72 -7.44 18.06
C GLY A 322 36.19 -7.80 17.83
N ARG A 323 36.71 -7.61 16.61
CA ARG A 323 38.13 -7.81 16.29
C ARG A 323 39.04 -6.73 16.88
N LEU A 324 38.63 -5.47 16.86
CA LEU A 324 39.38 -4.37 17.47
C LEU A 324 39.41 -4.51 19.00
N ARG A 325 38.29 -4.91 19.62
CA ARG A 325 38.22 -5.18 21.06
C ARG A 325 38.98 -6.44 21.47
N ARG A 326 39.07 -7.48 20.63
CA ARG A 326 39.93 -8.65 20.89
C ARG A 326 41.40 -8.41 20.57
N GLY A 327 41.72 -7.55 19.61
CA GLY A 327 43.09 -7.22 19.23
C GLY A 327 43.78 -6.24 20.17
N GLY A 328 43.02 -5.39 20.88
CA GLY A 328 43.58 -4.37 21.78
C GLY A 328 44.02 -4.84 23.17
N ALA A 329 43.75 -6.10 23.56
CA ALA A 329 44.04 -6.59 24.90
C ALA A 329 45.32 -7.45 25.03
N GLY A 330 46.13 -7.59 23.97
CA GLY A 330 47.25 -8.53 23.95
C GLY A 330 48.57 -8.05 23.34
N ALA A 331 48.71 -6.77 22.97
CA ALA A 331 49.96 -6.25 22.41
C ALA A 331 50.76 -5.48 23.47
N GLY A 332 51.24 -6.22 24.47
CA GLY A 332 52.35 -5.78 25.31
C GLY A 332 53.68 -6.10 24.63
N SER A 333 54.49 -5.06 24.44
CA SER A 333 55.96 -5.06 24.49
C SER A 333 56.74 -6.04 23.59
N GLY A 334 57.26 -5.51 22.48
CA GLY A 334 58.33 -6.13 21.70
C GLY A 334 59.02 -5.10 20.81
N ALA A 335 59.89 -4.29 21.40
CA ALA A 335 60.79 -3.39 20.69
C ALA A 335 61.86 -4.20 19.94
N ALA A 336 62.04 -3.94 18.65
CA ALA A 336 63.33 -4.09 17.98
C ALA A 336 63.37 -3.28 16.68
N ALA A 337 64.39 -2.43 16.61
CA ALA A 337 64.73 -1.55 15.52
C ALA A 337 65.39 -2.27 14.33
N THR A 338 65.63 -1.48 13.27
CA THR A 338 66.45 -1.74 12.07
C THR A 338 65.71 -2.53 10.97
N LYS A 339 65.86 -2.28 9.66
CA LYS A 339 66.85 -1.53 8.90
C LYS A 339 66.24 -1.21 7.52
N ALA A 340 66.64 -0.07 6.96
CA ALA A 340 66.39 0.33 5.58
C ALA A 340 67.03 -0.63 4.56
N ALA A 341 66.35 -0.87 3.43
CA ALA A 341 66.96 -1.01 2.10
C ALA A 341 65.89 -1.04 1.00
N THR A 342 66.16 -0.24 -0.03
CA THR A 342 65.44 0.04 -1.28
C THR A 342 65.56 -1.11 -2.32
N PRO A 343 64.94 -1.01 -3.51
CA PRO A 343 64.43 -2.15 -4.28
C PRO A 343 65.37 -2.63 -5.40
N ALA A 344 65.17 -3.86 -5.86
CA ALA A 344 65.81 -4.40 -7.06
C ALA A 344 64.77 -4.97 -8.05
N LYS A 345 64.96 -4.54 -9.30
CA LYS A 345 64.27 -4.88 -10.54
C LYS A 345 64.37 -6.37 -10.91
N GLY A 346 63.35 -6.86 -11.62
CA GLY A 346 63.57 -7.34 -13.00
C GLY A 346 63.22 -8.79 -13.35
N ARG A 347 62.57 -8.90 -14.53
CA ARG A 347 62.41 -10.05 -15.45
C ARG A 347 61.39 -11.13 -15.07
N VAL A 348 60.29 -11.38 -15.82
CA VAL A 348 60.04 -11.64 -17.28
C VAL A 348 60.26 -13.12 -17.66
N ARG A 349 59.27 -13.65 -18.41
CA ARG A 349 59.05 -14.98 -19.03
C ARG A 349 58.55 -16.06 -18.07
N GLY A 350 57.41 -16.74 -18.27
CA GLY A 350 56.59 -16.96 -19.45
C GLY A 350 56.84 -18.36 -20.01
N ARG A 351 55.91 -19.30 -19.80
CA ARG A 351 55.57 -20.37 -20.77
C ARG A 351 54.34 -21.16 -20.33
N ALA A 352 53.47 -21.38 -21.30
CA ALA A 352 52.35 -22.31 -21.28
C ALA A 352 52.83 -23.77 -21.27
N SER A 353 52.01 -24.68 -20.76
CA SER A 353 51.46 -25.78 -21.57
C SER A 353 50.44 -26.60 -20.78
N ALA A 354 49.56 -27.21 -21.57
CA ALA A 354 48.36 -27.95 -21.21
C ALA A 354 48.63 -29.35 -20.62
N VAL A 355 47.52 -30.03 -20.33
CA VAL A 355 47.21 -31.47 -20.59
C VAL A 355 46.73 -32.23 -19.35
N ALA A 356 45.40 -32.40 -19.32
CA ALA A 356 44.63 -33.64 -19.21
C ALA A 356 44.80 -34.64 -18.06
N THR A 357 43.64 -34.95 -17.46
CA THR A 357 43.09 -36.29 -17.12
C THR A 357 43.97 -37.30 -16.38
N SER A 358 43.50 -37.75 -15.21
CA SER A 358 42.80 -39.04 -15.06
C SER A 358 42.54 -39.37 -13.59
N ALA A 359 41.38 -39.97 -13.36
CA ALA A 359 40.99 -40.64 -12.13
C ALA A 359 41.75 -41.96 -11.95
N SER A 360 41.99 -42.39 -10.71
CA SER A 360 41.79 -43.79 -10.28
C SER A 360 42.10 -43.99 -8.79
N THR A 361 41.12 -44.60 -8.11
CA THR A 361 41.17 -45.61 -7.02
C THR A 361 42.16 -45.55 -5.85
N SER A 362 41.55 -45.64 -4.66
CA SER A 362 42.07 -46.15 -3.37
C SER A 362 42.72 -47.56 -3.49
N PRO A 363 43.49 -48.05 -2.50
CA PRO A 363 42.88 -48.62 -1.28
C PRO A 363 43.69 -48.50 0.05
N SER A 364 42.95 -48.39 1.16
CA SER A 364 42.98 -49.20 2.39
C SER A 364 44.28 -49.50 3.19
N VAL A 365 44.21 -49.19 4.50
CA VAL A 365 44.42 -50.09 5.69
C VAL A 365 45.71 -50.01 6.54
N SER A 366 45.47 -49.72 7.84
CA SER A 366 46.16 -50.13 9.09
C SER A 366 47.57 -49.58 9.36
N ALA A 367 48.07 -49.39 10.59
CA ALA A 367 47.65 -49.66 11.96
C ALA A 367 48.42 -48.68 12.86
N GLY A 368 47.94 -48.38 14.06
CA GLY A 368 48.73 -47.61 15.03
C GLY A 368 48.00 -47.31 16.32
N ALA A 369 47.95 -48.31 17.21
CA ALA A 369 47.52 -48.20 18.59
C ALA A 369 48.47 -47.31 19.41
N GLY A 370 47.92 -46.53 20.33
CA GLY A 370 48.67 -45.76 21.32
C GLY A 370 47.74 -45.15 22.37
N ALA A 371 47.92 -45.56 23.61
CA ALA A 371 46.99 -45.40 24.74
C ALA A 371 46.93 -43.99 25.39
N GLN A 372 45.80 -43.76 26.08
CA GLN A 372 45.49 -42.81 27.17
C GLN A 372 46.56 -42.77 28.29
N PRO A 373 46.64 -41.73 29.19
CA PRO A 373 45.56 -41.23 30.07
C PRO A 373 45.53 -39.69 30.31
N ALA A 374 44.38 -39.02 30.52
CA ALA A 374 43.57 -38.79 31.74
C ALA A 374 44.02 -37.61 32.66
N ALA A 375 42.99 -36.92 33.21
CA ALA A 375 42.98 -35.80 34.19
C ALA A 375 43.39 -34.41 33.65
N GLY A 376 42.65 -33.32 33.81
CA GLY A 376 41.41 -33.02 34.51
C GLY A 376 41.32 -31.49 34.62
N ALA A 377 40.26 -30.86 34.10
CA ALA A 377 39.96 -29.45 34.40
C ALA A 377 38.48 -29.14 34.12
N SER A 378 37.74 -29.03 35.22
CA SER A 378 36.57 -28.19 35.48
C SER A 378 35.52 -27.98 34.39
N ARG A 379 34.40 -28.67 34.62
CA ARG A 379 33.03 -28.28 34.30
C ARG A 379 32.81 -26.75 34.27
N ALA A 380 32.49 -26.23 33.09
CA ALA A 380 31.59 -25.09 32.91
C ALA A 380 30.38 -25.55 32.07
N SER A 381 29.53 -26.34 32.72
CA SER A 381 28.08 -26.41 32.43
C SER A 381 27.52 -24.98 32.47
N GLY A 382 26.67 -24.49 31.58
CA GLY A 382 25.72 -25.15 30.70
C GLY A 382 24.52 -24.22 30.62
N ALA A 383 24.64 -23.12 29.86
CA ALA A 383 23.59 -22.09 29.77
C ALA A 383 23.40 -21.52 28.35
N GLY A 384 23.92 -22.17 27.31
CA GLY A 384 23.99 -21.61 25.96
C GLY A 384 22.99 -22.12 24.92
N GLY A 385 22.25 -23.21 25.17
CA GLY A 385 21.52 -23.93 24.12
C GLY A 385 20.02 -23.61 23.93
N GLY A 386 19.44 -22.77 24.79
CA GLY A 386 17.97 -22.61 24.83
C GLY A 386 17.35 -21.65 23.81
N THR A 387 18.16 -20.81 23.14
CA THR A 387 17.63 -19.75 22.25
C THR A 387 17.46 -20.19 20.80
N GLU A 388 18.17 -21.21 20.32
CA GLU A 388 18.03 -21.71 18.94
C GLU A 388 16.73 -22.52 18.73
N SER A 389 16.20 -23.18 19.76
CA SER A 389 14.96 -23.96 19.64
C SER A 389 13.71 -23.07 19.46
N ARG A 390 13.65 -21.93 20.16
CA ARG A 390 12.47 -21.03 20.12
C ARG A 390 12.29 -20.31 18.78
N THR A 391 13.36 -20.06 18.03
CA THR A 391 13.29 -19.42 16.71
C THR A 391 12.77 -20.37 15.63
N SER A 392 12.98 -21.67 15.80
CA SER A 392 12.48 -22.70 14.88
C SER A 392 10.94 -22.78 14.90
N VAL A 393 10.34 -22.82 16.09
CA VAL A 393 8.88 -22.94 16.25
C VAL A 393 8.14 -21.73 15.66
N ALA A 394 8.60 -20.50 15.96
CA ALA A 394 7.98 -19.29 15.41
C ALA A 394 8.10 -19.20 13.87
N SER A 395 9.20 -19.68 13.32
CA SER A 395 9.39 -19.75 11.86
C SER A 395 8.40 -20.72 11.21
N VAL A 396 8.22 -21.91 11.77
CA VAL A 396 7.27 -22.91 11.25
C VAL A 396 5.84 -22.36 11.29
N ILE A 397 5.41 -21.78 12.42
CA ILE A 397 4.07 -21.19 12.55
C ILE A 397 3.87 -20.07 11.51
N SER A 398 4.90 -19.26 11.22
CA SER A 398 4.79 -18.18 10.23
C SER A 398 4.52 -18.71 8.85
N VAL A 399 5.27 -19.73 8.43
CA VAL A 399 5.09 -20.33 7.10
C VAL A 399 3.71 -20.96 7.03
N VAL A 400 3.33 -21.76 8.04
CA VAL A 400 2.03 -22.43 8.09
C VAL A 400 0.88 -21.43 7.98
N LEU A 401 0.93 -20.33 8.72
CA LEU A 401 -0.14 -19.34 8.70
C LEU A 401 -0.22 -18.60 7.35
N VAL A 402 0.90 -18.19 6.77
CA VAL A 402 0.91 -17.48 5.49
C VAL A 402 0.55 -18.41 4.34
N SER A 403 1.04 -19.65 4.38
CA SER A 403 0.60 -20.71 3.47
C SER A 403 -0.89 -21.00 3.65
N ALA A 404 -1.42 -21.05 4.88
CA ALA A 404 -2.85 -21.23 5.13
C ALA A 404 -3.67 -20.05 4.57
N LEU A 405 -3.20 -18.81 4.71
CA LEU A 405 -3.85 -17.64 4.11
C LEU A 405 -3.83 -17.70 2.58
N ALA A 406 -2.69 -18.05 1.98
CA ALA A 406 -2.55 -18.19 0.54
C ALA A 406 -3.43 -19.33 -0.01
N VAL A 407 -3.44 -20.48 0.67
CA VAL A 407 -4.29 -21.63 0.33
C VAL A 407 -5.76 -21.29 0.51
N ALA A 408 -6.16 -20.68 1.63
CA ALA A 408 -7.54 -20.24 1.85
C ALA A 408 -7.99 -19.26 0.76
N SER A 409 -7.13 -18.33 0.36
CA SER A 409 -7.43 -17.39 -0.73
C SER A 409 -7.54 -18.11 -2.08
N ALA A 410 -6.68 -19.10 -2.34
CA ALA A 410 -6.76 -19.93 -3.55
C ALA A 410 -8.00 -20.84 -3.56
N VAL A 411 -8.43 -21.35 -2.41
CA VAL A 411 -9.66 -22.16 -2.24
C VAL A 411 -10.89 -21.29 -2.45
N VAL A 412 -10.92 -20.08 -1.89
CA VAL A 412 -12.01 -19.11 -2.13
C VAL A 412 -12.03 -18.72 -3.61
N ALA A 413 -10.87 -18.54 -4.23
CA ALA A 413 -10.74 -18.24 -5.66
C ALA A 413 -10.98 -19.48 -6.57
N TRP A 414 -11.09 -20.69 -6.01
CA TRP A 414 -11.08 -21.94 -6.77
C TRP A 414 -12.21 -22.04 -7.81
N PRO A 415 -13.48 -21.68 -7.50
CA PRO A 415 -14.55 -21.74 -8.50
C PRO A 415 -14.24 -20.90 -9.74
N TRP A 416 -13.61 -19.74 -9.56
CA TRP A 416 -13.16 -18.90 -10.66
C TRP A 416 -11.93 -19.50 -11.37
N LEU A 417 -10.95 -20.02 -10.61
CA LEU A 417 -9.74 -20.64 -11.17
C LEU A 417 -10.06 -21.85 -12.07
N GLN A 418 -11.15 -22.58 -11.80
CA GLN A 418 -11.62 -23.64 -12.68
C GLN A 418 -12.06 -23.11 -14.06
N GLY A 419 -12.73 -21.96 -14.08
CA GLY A 419 -13.16 -21.29 -15.31
C GLY A 419 -12.06 -20.48 -16.02
N ILE A 420 -10.86 -20.34 -15.46
CA ILE A 420 -9.81 -19.48 -16.05
C ILE A 420 -9.36 -19.95 -17.44
N LEU A 421 -9.57 -21.23 -17.76
CA LEU A 421 -9.28 -21.83 -19.07
C LEU A 421 -10.46 -21.71 -20.04
N GLU A 422 -11.65 -21.35 -19.56
CA GLU A 422 -12.85 -21.12 -20.37
C GLU A 422 -12.76 -19.72 -20.97
N THR A 423 -12.19 -19.64 -22.17
CA THR A 423 -12.05 -18.39 -22.95
C THR A 423 -12.94 -18.36 -24.18
N GLU A 424 -13.79 -19.36 -24.38
CA GLU A 424 -14.69 -19.42 -25.53
C GLU A 424 -15.77 -18.35 -25.42
N VAL A 425 -15.79 -17.44 -26.40
CA VAL A 425 -16.77 -16.35 -26.49
C VAL A 425 -17.61 -16.57 -27.74
N ALA A 426 -18.81 -15.98 -27.78
CA ALA A 426 -19.61 -15.96 -29.00
C ALA A 426 -18.75 -15.51 -30.20
N PRO A 427 -18.89 -16.13 -31.40
CA PRO A 427 -18.02 -15.86 -32.54
C PRO A 427 -17.98 -14.40 -33.02
N SER A 428 -18.99 -13.61 -32.64
CA SER A 428 -19.09 -12.18 -32.95
C SER A 428 -18.18 -11.29 -32.10
N ILE A 429 -17.59 -11.82 -31.03
CA ILE A 429 -16.83 -11.05 -30.05
C ILE A 429 -15.34 -11.41 -30.16
N ASP A 430 -14.52 -10.42 -30.53
CA ASP A 430 -13.07 -10.59 -30.51
C ASP A 430 -12.51 -10.53 -29.09
N SER A 431 -12.27 -11.71 -28.51
CA SER A 431 -11.64 -11.87 -27.19
C SER A 431 -10.28 -11.18 -27.07
N THR A 432 -9.53 -11.06 -28.17
CA THR A 432 -8.22 -10.41 -28.18
C THR A 432 -8.36 -8.92 -27.98
N THR A 433 -9.25 -8.27 -28.74
CA THR A 433 -9.57 -6.85 -28.57
C THR A 433 -10.06 -6.55 -27.15
N LEU A 434 -10.91 -7.39 -26.57
CA LEU A 434 -11.38 -7.20 -25.19
C LEU A 434 -10.27 -7.27 -24.14
N GLN A 435 -9.38 -8.25 -24.26
CA GLN A 435 -8.26 -8.39 -23.34
C GLN A 435 -7.28 -7.23 -23.48
N ILE A 436 -6.97 -6.83 -24.71
CA ILE A 436 -6.13 -5.66 -24.97
C ILE A 436 -6.78 -4.42 -24.36
N THR A 437 -8.04 -4.13 -24.67
CA THR A 437 -8.75 -2.95 -24.16
C THR A 437 -8.79 -2.92 -22.62
N THR A 438 -9.07 -4.05 -21.98
CA THR A 438 -9.13 -4.15 -20.50
C THR A 438 -7.77 -3.95 -19.85
N TRP A 439 -6.75 -4.70 -20.28
CA TRP A 439 -5.45 -4.69 -19.61
C TRP A 439 -4.58 -3.52 -20.03
N LEU A 440 -4.71 -3.03 -21.26
CA LEU A 440 -3.99 -1.84 -21.72
C LEU A 440 -4.50 -0.58 -21.02
N SER A 441 -5.81 -0.35 -20.98
CA SER A 441 -6.38 0.82 -20.29
C SER A 441 -6.01 0.83 -18.81
N SER A 442 -6.05 -0.35 -18.18
CA SER A 442 -5.66 -0.51 -16.79
C SER A 442 -4.16 -0.32 -16.54
N ALA A 443 -3.29 -0.88 -17.39
CA ALA A 443 -1.85 -0.70 -17.29
C ALA A 443 -1.44 0.77 -17.51
N LEU A 444 -2.05 1.45 -18.48
CA LEU A 444 -1.86 2.88 -18.71
C LEU A 444 -2.29 3.70 -17.50
N THR A 445 -3.45 3.39 -16.91
CA THR A 445 -3.92 4.03 -15.69
C THR A 445 -2.92 3.83 -14.56
N GLY A 446 -2.47 2.60 -14.31
CA GLY A 446 -1.47 2.29 -13.28
C GLY A 446 -0.14 3.02 -13.49
N LEU A 447 0.34 3.10 -14.73
CA LEU A 447 1.56 3.80 -15.08
C LEU A 447 1.45 5.30 -14.82
N ILE A 448 0.37 5.94 -15.27
CA ILE A 448 0.13 7.38 -15.10
C ILE A 448 0.00 7.71 -13.60
N VAL A 449 -0.83 6.95 -12.89
CA VAL A 449 -1.11 7.18 -11.47
C VAL A 449 0.14 7.05 -10.61
N VAL A 450 0.90 5.97 -10.80
CA VAL A 450 2.13 5.75 -10.03
C VAL A 450 3.23 6.71 -10.46
N GLY A 451 3.35 7.00 -11.77
CA GLY A 451 4.32 7.95 -12.29
C GLY A 451 4.16 9.35 -11.68
N LEU A 452 2.93 9.87 -11.66
CA LEU A 452 2.62 11.15 -11.03
C LEU A 452 2.87 11.13 -9.52
N ALA A 453 2.48 10.04 -8.83
CA ALA A 453 2.73 9.89 -7.41
C ALA A 453 4.24 9.84 -7.07
N VAL A 454 5.06 9.21 -7.89
CA VAL A 454 6.53 9.17 -7.75
C VAL A 454 7.14 10.54 -7.97
N VAL A 455 6.75 11.24 -9.05
CA VAL A 455 7.23 12.60 -9.36
C VAL A 455 6.85 13.56 -8.23
N GLY A 456 5.61 13.48 -7.75
CA GLY A 456 5.13 14.29 -6.62
C GLY A 456 5.80 13.97 -5.30
N GLY A 457 5.94 12.68 -4.99
CA GLY A 457 6.64 12.22 -3.80
C GLY A 457 8.09 12.68 -3.80
N PHE A 458 8.77 12.67 -4.95
CA PHE A 458 10.11 13.19 -5.11
C PHE A 458 10.16 14.71 -4.94
N GLY A 459 9.23 15.44 -5.56
CA GLY A 459 9.11 16.90 -5.44
C GLY A 459 8.87 17.36 -4.00
N ILE A 460 7.91 16.76 -3.30
CA ILE A 460 7.57 17.12 -1.92
C ILE A 460 8.62 16.58 -0.93
N GLY A 461 8.95 15.29 -1.03
CA GLY A 461 9.76 14.57 -0.06
C GLY A 461 11.26 14.82 -0.21
N TYR A 462 11.80 14.68 -1.43
CA TYR A 462 13.25 14.77 -1.68
C TYR A 462 13.73 16.21 -1.89
N LEU A 463 13.04 17.00 -2.72
CA LEU A 463 13.44 18.39 -3.02
C LEU A 463 13.11 19.37 -1.88
N ARG A 464 12.13 19.03 -1.04
CA ARG A 464 11.73 19.77 0.16
C ARG A 464 11.52 21.28 -0.08
N PRO A 465 10.52 21.67 -0.90
CA PRO A 465 10.26 23.07 -1.22
C PRO A 465 10.05 23.96 0.02
N ALA A 466 9.40 23.43 1.06
CA ALA A 466 9.18 24.09 2.35
C ALA A 466 10.13 23.60 3.46
N GLY A 467 11.28 23.03 3.10
CA GLY A 467 12.27 22.50 4.04
C GLY A 467 11.71 21.36 4.90
N ARG A 468 11.86 21.46 6.23
CA ARG A 468 11.37 20.45 7.19
C ARG A 468 9.84 20.34 7.23
N ARG A 469 9.12 21.36 6.75
CA ARG A 469 7.66 21.40 6.73
C ARG A 469 7.06 20.87 5.43
N SER A 470 7.87 20.40 4.48
CA SER A 470 7.34 19.96 3.16
C SER A 470 6.32 18.83 3.26
N GLU A 471 6.42 17.97 4.27
CA GLU A 471 5.41 16.93 4.54
C GLU A 471 4.02 17.51 4.85
N TRP A 472 3.93 18.73 5.40
CA TRP A 472 2.65 19.42 5.66
C TRP A 472 1.93 19.84 4.38
N LEU A 473 2.63 19.94 3.24
CA LEU A 473 2.00 20.21 1.95
C LEU A 473 1.04 19.07 1.55
N LEU A 474 1.19 17.87 2.12
CA LEU A 474 0.24 16.77 1.93
C LEU A 474 -1.16 17.08 2.47
N LEU A 475 -1.32 18.01 3.42
CA LEU A 475 -2.64 18.43 3.89
C LEU A 475 -3.46 19.12 2.80
N ALA A 476 -2.82 19.76 1.82
CA ALA A 476 -3.53 20.34 0.68
C ALA A 476 -4.19 19.25 -0.20
N PHE A 477 -3.68 18.02 -0.15
CA PHE A 477 -4.20 16.87 -0.90
C PHE A 477 -5.09 15.96 -0.04
N SER A 478 -5.10 16.14 1.28
CA SER A 478 -5.77 15.22 2.19
C SER A 478 -7.29 15.06 1.98
N PRO A 479 -8.04 16.09 1.53
CA PRO A 479 -9.45 15.91 1.17
C PRO A 479 -9.70 14.81 0.14
N PHE A 480 -8.73 14.52 -0.73
CA PHE A 480 -8.89 13.63 -1.88
C PHE A 480 -8.36 12.22 -1.65
N VAL A 481 -7.91 11.88 -0.43
CA VAL A 481 -7.28 10.59 -0.11
C VAL A 481 -8.19 9.40 -0.36
N LEU A 482 -9.48 9.55 -0.04
CA LEU A 482 -10.48 8.49 -0.13
C LEU A 482 -11.52 8.77 -1.23
N VAL A 483 -11.36 9.88 -1.96
CA VAL A 483 -12.25 10.21 -3.07
C VAL A 483 -11.90 9.31 -4.24
N SER A 484 -12.88 8.56 -4.71
CA SER A 484 -12.74 7.58 -5.79
C SER A 484 -13.56 7.98 -7.01
N THR A 485 -13.36 7.30 -8.14
CA THR A 485 -14.16 7.48 -9.36
C THR A 485 -15.66 7.30 -9.09
N THR A 486 -16.02 6.39 -8.18
CA THR A 486 -17.42 6.14 -7.78
C THR A 486 -18.03 7.36 -7.08
N SER A 487 -17.26 8.04 -6.23
CA SER A 487 -17.73 9.20 -5.46
C SER A 487 -18.00 10.42 -6.33
N LEU A 488 -17.44 10.47 -7.54
CA LEU A 488 -17.57 11.58 -8.50
C LEU A 488 -18.24 11.15 -9.80
N LEU A 489 -18.87 9.96 -9.82
CA LEU A 489 -19.30 9.28 -11.04
C LEU A 489 -20.20 10.13 -11.94
N PRO A 490 -21.26 10.81 -11.45
CA PRO A 490 -22.14 11.63 -12.29
C PRO A 490 -21.39 12.76 -13.00
N ALA A 491 -20.57 13.50 -12.26
CA ALA A 491 -19.82 14.63 -12.80
C ALA A 491 -18.74 14.19 -13.80
N LEU A 492 -18.09 13.05 -13.56
CA LEU A 492 -17.11 12.47 -14.48
C LEU A 492 -17.76 11.89 -15.74
N PHE A 493 -18.93 11.29 -15.61
CA PHE A 493 -19.71 10.79 -16.75
C PHE A 493 -20.18 11.94 -17.64
N GLU A 494 -20.75 13.01 -17.06
CA GLU A 494 -21.16 14.21 -17.78
C GLU A 494 -19.98 14.85 -18.52
N ALA A 495 -18.83 15.01 -17.86
CA ALA A 495 -17.62 15.51 -18.51
C ALA A 495 -17.13 14.60 -19.64
N GLY A 496 -17.19 13.27 -19.46
CA GLY A 496 -16.83 12.31 -20.50
C GLY A 496 -17.76 12.37 -21.71
N ALA A 497 -19.05 12.60 -21.49
CA ALA A 497 -20.06 12.83 -22.52
C ALA A 497 -19.79 14.12 -23.30
N ASP A 498 -19.56 15.23 -22.59
CA ASP A 498 -19.23 16.54 -23.17
C ASP A 498 -17.97 16.47 -24.05
N GLU A 499 -16.96 15.73 -23.61
CA GLU A 499 -15.69 15.55 -24.35
C GLU A 499 -15.78 14.52 -25.50
N GLY A 500 -16.91 13.81 -25.66
CA GLY A 500 -17.06 12.75 -26.66
C GLY A 500 -16.12 11.56 -26.43
N THR A 501 -15.76 11.29 -25.17
CA THR A 501 -14.84 10.20 -24.80
C THR A 501 -15.55 8.89 -24.46
N LEU A 502 -16.88 8.92 -24.29
CA LEU A 502 -17.69 7.73 -24.07
C LEU A 502 -17.56 6.74 -25.24
N GLY A 503 -17.47 5.45 -24.94
CA GLY A 503 -17.30 4.39 -25.93
C GLY A 503 -15.92 4.36 -26.59
N THR A 504 -14.92 5.05 -26.05
CA THR A 504 -13.55 5.04 -26.58
C THR A 504 -12.57 4.43 -25.58
N LEU A 505 -11.43 3.91 -26.06
CA LEU A 505 -10.33 3.48 -25.19
C LEU A 505 -9.85 4.58 -24.24
N ARG A 506 -9.92 5.86 -24.66
CA ARG A 506 -9.57 7.00 -23.81
C ARG A 506 -10.56 7.17 -22.65
N GLY A 507 -11.86 6.97 -22.88
CA GLY A 507 -12.87 7.00 -21.83
C GLY A 507 -12.73 5.87 -20.80
N LEU A 508 -12.12 4.74 -21.19
CA LEU A 508 -11.85 3.62 -20.28
C LEU A 508 -10.67 3.87 -19.33
N VAL A 509 -9.73 4.75 -19.70
CA VAL A 509 -8.65 5.17 -18.78
C VAL A 509 -9.27 6.00 -17.68
N SER A 510 -9.00 5.66 -16.41
CA SER A 510 -9.59 6.37 -15.27
C SER A 510 -9.27 7.87 -15.35
N PRO A 511 -10.26 8.76 -15.17
CA PRO A 511 -10.03 10.20 -15.22
C PRO A 511 -9.23 10.73 -14.02
N LEU A 512 -9.11 9.92 -12.95
CA LEU A 512 -8.37 10.27 -11.74
C LEU A 512 -6.92 9.80 -11.84
N TRP A 513 -6.01 10.72 -12.16
CA TRP A 513 -4.59 10.42 -12.34
C TRP A 513 -3.77 10.62 -11.07
N VAL A 514 -4.20 11.47 -10.14
CA VAL A 514 -3.44 11.75 -8.91
C VAL A 514 -3.91 10.85 -7.76
N SER A 515 -3.24 9.72 -7.49
CA SER A 515 -3.52 8.94 -6.27
C SER A 515 -2.84 9.55 -5.06
N VAL A 516 -3.61 10.23 -4.20
CA VAL A 516 -3.09 10.84 -2.97
C VAL A 516 -2.50 9.82 -1.99
N PRO A 517 -3.08 8.61 -1.77
CA PRO A 517 -2.44 7.60 -0.93
C PRO A 517 -1.02 7.25 -1.39
N LEU A 518 -0.81 7.08 -2.69
CA LEU A 518 0.51 6.83 -3.26
C LEU A 518 1.42 8.06 -3.19
N LEU A 519 0.88 9.26 -3.38
CA LEU A 519 1.62 10.51 -3.20
C LEU A 519 2.16 10.61 -1.77
N VAL A 520 1.34 10.31 -0.75
CA VAL A 520 1.75 10.29 0.66
C VAL A 520 2.86 9.25 0.87
N LEU A 521 2.66 8.02 0.39
CA LEU A 521 3.62 6.92 0.51
C LEU A 521 5.00 7.29 -0.09
N PHE A 522 5.03 7.73 -1.35
CA PHE A 522 6.28 8.10 -2.01
C PHE A 522 6.91 9.36 -1.40
N THR A 523 6.10 10.33 -0.96
CA THR A 523 6.60 11.49 -0.20
C THR A 523 7.41 11.05 1.02
N LEU A 524 6.88 10.12 1.81
CA LEU A 524 7.55 9.63 3.02
C LEU A 524 8.84 8.86 2.70
N VAL A 525 8.82 8.03 1.66
CA VAL A 525 9.99 7.28 1.17
C VAL A 525 11.11 8.23 0.72
N PHE A 526 10.78 9.20 -0.15
CA PHE A 526 11.75 10.16 -0.67
C PHE A 526 12.24 11.15 0.38
N ALA A 527 11.40 11.49 1.36
CA ALA A 527 11.81 12.27 2.51
C ALA A 527 12.86 11.55 3.35
N ASP A 528 12.77 10.23 3.51
CA ASP A 528 13.76 9.43 4.22
C ASP A 528 15.08 9.27 3.46
N LEU A 529 15.00 9.06 2.15
CA LEU A 529 16.17 9.08 1.27
C LEU A 529 16.97 10.37 1.39
N ARG A 530 16.27 11.50 1.42
CA ARG A 530 16.90 12.80 1.59
C ARG A 530 17.60 12.93 2.94
N ARG A 531 16.95 12.48 4.03
CA ARG A 531 17.56 12.50 5.38
C ARG A 531 18.81 11.61 5.42
N SER A 532 18.74 10.42 4.85
CA SER A 532 19.86 9.47 4.82
C SER A 532 21.06 10.05 4.06
N ARG A 533 20.80 10.75 2.94
CA ARG A 533 21.84 11.49 2.19
C ARG A 533 22.41 12.65 2.99
N ASP A 534 21.55 13.49 3.58
CA ASP A 534 21.98 14.65 4.37
C ASP A 534 22.75 14.24 5.64
N ALA A 535 22.50 13.03 6.16
CA ALA A 535 23.24 12.44 7.28
C ALA A 535 24.60 11.83 6.87
N GLY A 536 25.00 11.91 5.60
CA GLY A 536 26.30 11.41 5.13
C GLY A 536 26.38 9.88 5.09
N VAL A 537 25.25 9.18 5.01
CA VAL A 537 25.27 7.71 4.88
C VAL A 537 25.74 7.34 3.47
N ASP A 538 27.00 6.92 3.37
CA ASP A 538 27.60 6.53 2.09
C ASP A 538 26.78 5.45 1.40
N GLY A 539 26.49 5.68 0.10
CA GLY A 539 25.72 4.74 -0.70
C GLY A 539 24.23 4.65 -0.33
N ALA A 540 23.67 5.55 0.50
CA ALA A 540 22.24 5.53 0.87
C ALA A 540 21.33 5.42 -0.35
N VAL A 541 21.53 6.27 -1.36
CA VAL A 541 20.76 6.26 -2.62
C VAL A 541 20.87 4.91 -3.31
N ARG A 542 22.09 4.40 -3.52
CA ARG A 542 22.35 3.10 -4.17
C ARG A 542 21.68 1.94 -3.42
N SER A 543 21.72 1.97 -2.09
CA SER A 543 21.14 0.94 -1.23
C SER A 543 19.60 0.93 -1.27
N ALA A 544 19.00 2.04 -1.70
CA ALA A 544 17.57 2.24 -1.72
C ALA A 544 16.92 2.15 -3.11
N VAL A 545 17.70 2.13 -4.19
CA VAL A 545 17.16 1.96 -5.56
C VAL A 545 16.29 0.70 -5.64
N ALA A 546 16.78 -0.45 -5.17
CA ALA A 546 16.04 -1.71 -5.24
C ALA A 546 14.70 -1.69 -4.48
N PRO A 547 14.61 -1.28 -3.19
CA PRO A 547 13.32 -1.22 -2.49
C PRO A 547 12.37 -0.16 -3.06
N VAL A 548 12.88 0.97 -3.55
CA VAL A 548 12.04 2.00 -4.18
C VAL A 548 11.47 1.49 -5.51
N LEU A 549 12.30 0.90 -6.38
CA LEU A 549 11.82 0.28 -7.62
C LEU A 549 10.84 -0.87 -7.35
N GLY A 550 11.10 -1.68 -6.31
CA GLY A 550 10.17 -2.70 -5.85
C GLY A 550 8.82 -2.11 -5.43
N LEU A 551 8.82 -1.00 -4.68
CA LEU A 551 7.60 -0.32 -4.26
C LEU A 551 6.84 0.31 -5.43
N VAL A 552 7.55 0.91 -6.39
CA VAL A 552 6.99 1.46 -7.63
C VAL A 552 6.34 0.37 -8.46
N GLY A 553 7.05 -0.74 -8.70
CA GLY A 553 6.53 -1.89 -9.44
C GLY A 553 5.31 -2.52 -8.76
N LEU A 554 5.36 -2.71 -7.43
CA LEU A 554 4.24 -3.23 -6.66
C LEU A 554 3.01 -2.31 -6.77
N SER A 555 3.21 -1.00 -6.60
CA SER A 555 2.13 -0.03 -6.67
C SER A 555 1.51 -0.01 -8.07
N GLY A 556 2.33 -0.07 -9.13
CA GLY A 556 1.86 -0.10 -10.52
C GLY A 556 1.03 -1.34 -10.81
N LEU A 557 1.53 -2.51 -10.38
CA LEU A 557 0.81 -3.77 -10.52
C LEU A 557 -0.51 -3.79 -9.76
N VAL A 558 -0.53 -3.35 -8.50
CA VAL A 558 -1.76 -3.35 -7.70
C VAL A 558 -2.78 -2.39 -8.30
N VAL A 559 -2.38 -1.19 -8.72
CA VAL A 559 -3.30 -0.22 -9.35
C VAL A 559 -3.83 -0.76 -10.68
N ALA A 560 -2.97 -1.31 -11.54
CA ALA A 560 -3.39 -1.92 -12.81
C ALA A 560 -4.23 -3.20 -12.59
N TRP A 561 -4.00 -3.94 -11.52
CA TRP A 561 -4.83 -5.09 -11.20
C TRP A 561 -6.22 -4.64 -10.75
N VAL A 562 -6.29 -3.75 -9.77
CA VAL A 562 -7.56 -3.24 -9.22
C VAL A 562 -8.39 -2.56 -10.31
N HIS A 563 -7.80 -1.72 -11.17
CA HIS A 563 -8.52 -1.09 -12.27
C HIS A 563 -8.98 -2.08 -13.34
N GLY A 564 -8.22 -3.14 -13.61
CA GLY A 564 -8.64 -4.20 -14.54
C GLY A 564 -9.84 -4.99 -14.05
N GLN A 565 -10.08 -4.98 -12.73
CA GLN A 565 -11.23 -5.61 -12.08
C GLN A 565 -12.38 -4.62 -11.79
N GLN A 566 -12.25 -3.34 -12.15
CA GLN A 566 -13.33 -2.38 -11.94
C GLN A 566 -14.47 -2.62 -12.91
N TYR A 567 -15.68 -2.65 -12.37
CA TYR A 567 -16.90 -2.89 -13.15
C TYR A 567 -17.69 -1.60 -13.41
N LEU A 568 -17.82 -0.74 -12.40
CA LEU A 568 -18.74 0.40 -12.43
C LEU A 568 -18.38 1.44 -13.49
N TRP A 569 -17.10 1.81 -13.62
CA TRP A 569 -16.70 2.81 -14.60
C TRP A 569 -16.89 2.32 -16.04
N PRO A 570 -16.36 1.15 -16.45
CA PRO A 570 -16.64 0.59 -17.78
C PRO A 570 -18.13 0.44 -18.06
N LEU A 571 -18.94 0.05 -17.08
CA LEU A 571 -20.39 -0.09 -17.26
C LEU A 571 -21.07 1.19 -17.75
N VAL A 572 -20.65 2.35 -17.23
CA VAL A 572 -21.28 3.62 -17.59
C VAL A 572 -20.66 4.26 -18.82
N VAL A 573 -19.36 4.01 -19.11
CA VAL A 573 -18.68 4.66 -20.24
C VAL A 573 -18.60 3.82 -21.50
N SER A 574 -18.72 2.49 -21.41
CA SER A 574 -18.65 1.62 -22.60
C SER A 574 -19.95 1.66 -23.39
N TYR A 575 -19.84 1.94 -24.68
CA TYR A 575 -20.91 1.80 -25.66
C TYR A 575 -20.37 1.02 -26.88
N GLY A 576 -21.15 0.07 -27.41
CA GLY A 576 -20.79 -0.69 -28.61
C GLY A 576 -19.71 -1.76 -28.37
N SER A 577 -18.77 -1.90 -29.32
CA SER A 577 -17.72 -2.92 -29.32
C SER A 577 -16.61 -2.69 -28.28
N ASP A 578 -16.47 -1.46 -27.80
CA ASP A 578 -15.39 -1.03 -26.90
C ASP A 578 -15.79 -1.26 -25.44
N THR A 579 -15.97 -2.52 -25.10
CA THR A 579 -16.30 -2.98 -23.74
C THR A 579 -15.10 -3.55 -23.01
N SER A 580 -15.16 -3.56 -21.68
CA SER A 580 -14.23 -4.29 -20.83
C SER A 580 -14.66 -5.75 -20.64
N ALA A 581 -13.70 -6.63 -20.36
CA ALA A 581 -13.96 -8.04 -20.08
C ALA A 581 -14.88 -8.26 -18.87
N PRO A 582 -14.72 -7.56 -17.72
CA PRO A 582 -15.67 -7.66 -16.61
C PRO A 582 -17.11 -7.33 -16.98
N MET A 583 -17.32 -6.32 -17.85
CA MET A 583 -18.65 -5.94 -18.32
C MET A 583 -19.29 -7.04 -19.17
N LEU A 584 -18.54 -7.58 -20.14
CA LEU A 584 -19.05 -8.65 -20.99
C LEU A 584 -19.39 -9.91 -20.19
N VAL A 585 -18.52 -10.30 -19.27
CA VAL A 585 -18.72 -11.51 -18.45
C VAL A 585 -19.98 -11.39 -17.60
N ARG A 586 -20.30 -10.20 -17.07
CA ARG A 586 -21.58 -9.97 -16.39
C ARG A 586 -22.77 -9.97 -17.35
N ALA A 587 -22.63 -9.39 -18.55
CA ALA A 587 -23.70 -9.43 -19.55
C ALA A 587 -24.06 -10.89 -19.89
N ALA A 588 -23.06 -11.73 -20.18
CA ALA A 588 -23.21 -13.16 -20.42
C ALA A 588 -23.72 -13.95 -19.19
N ALA A 589 -23.49 -13.43 -17.97
CA ALA A 589 -24.02 -14.01 -16.76
C ALA A 589 -25.54 -13.76 -16.56
N THR A 590 -26.13 -12.82 -17.29
CA THR A 590 -27.54 -12.43 -17.12
C THR A 590 -28.49 -13.56 -17.59
N PRO A 591 -29.46 -14.03 -16.76
CA PRO A 591 -30.27 -15.22 -17.05
C PRO A 591 -31.12 -15.12 -18.32
N ALA A 592 -31.46 -13.90 -18.76
CA ALA A 592 -32.24 -13.67 -19.96
C ALA A 592 -31.49 -14.03 -21.26
N GLN A 593 -30.17 -14.20 -21.19
CA GLN A 593 -29.37 -14.63 -22.33
C GLN A 593 -29.09 -16.14 -22.18
N GLU A 594 -29.67 -16.96 -23.05
CA GLU A 594 -29.28 -18.37 -23.27
C GLU A 594 -27.87 -18.49 -23.90
N LEU A 595 -26.94 -17.65 -23.46
CA LEU A 595 -25.58 -17.66 -23.94
C LEU A 595 -24.83 -18.87 -23.38
N ALA A 596 -23.89 -19.32 -24.21
CA ALA A 596 -22.79 -20.25 -23.96
C ALA A 596 -22.16 -20.17 -22.54
N PRO A 597 -21.31 -21.15 -22.15
CA PRO A 597 -20.53 -21.07 -20.91
C PRO A 597 -19.93 -19.69 -20.68
N VAL A 598 -19.98 -19.23 -19.43
CA VAL A 598 -19.53 -17.88 -19.08
C VAL A 598 -18.00 -17.82 -19.19
N PRO A 599 -17.42 -16.93 -20.00
CA PRO A 599 -15.99 -16.97 -20.31
C PRO A 599 -15.14 -16.33 -19.19
N PHE A 600 -15.05 -17.01 -18.06
CA PHE A 600 -14.32 -16.55 -16.86
C PHE A 600 -12.85 -16.22 -17.12
N GLY A 601 -12.23 -16.91 -18.08
CA GLY A 601 -10.84 -16.67 -18.49
C GLY A 601 -10.59 -15.25 -19.02
N LEU A 602 -11.62 -14.50 -19.41
CA LEU A 602 -11.45 -13.12 -19.90
C LEU A 602 -11.20 -12.10 -18.79
N VAL A 603 -11.76 -12.29 -17.59
CA VAL A 603 -11.68 -11.30 -16.50
C VAL A 603 -10.26 -11.22 -15.93
N ALA A 604 -9.60 -12.37 -15.84
CA ALA A 604 -8.26 -12.50 -15.29
C ALA A 604 -7.54 -13.66 -16.00
N PRO A 605 -7.12 -13.47 -17.26
CA PRO A 605 -6.48 -14.52 -18.04
C PRO A 605 -5.21 -14.97 -17.35
N LEU A 606 -4.94 -16.28 -17.41
CA LEU A 606 -3.79 -16.90 -16.76
C LEU A 606 -2.47 -16.25 -17.20
N GLY A 607 -2.40 -15.83 -18.47
CA GLY A 607 -1.28 -15.09 -19.04
C GLY A 607 -1.00 -13.72 -18.39
N VAL A 608 -1.98 -13.11 -17.70
CA VAL A 608 -1.80 -11.86 -16.95
C VAL A 608 -1.66 -12.12 -15.45
N LEU A 609 -2.46 -13.04 -14.90
CA LEU A 609 -2.43 -13.40 -13.48
C LEU A 609 -1.05 -13.90 -13.03
N VAL A 610 -0.47 -14.86 -13.77
CA VAL A 610 0.80 -15.49 -13.40
C VAL A 610 1.95 -14.46 -13.36
N PRO A 611 2.16 -13.63 -14.41
CA PRO A 611 3.14 -12.55 -14.33
C PRO A 611 2.89 -11.56 -13.20
N CYS A 612 1.63 -11.19 -12.91
CA CYS A 612 1.31 -10.27 -11.81
C CYS A 612 1.69 -10.87 -10.45
N VAL A 613 1.39 -12.14 -10.20
CA VAL A 613 1.77 -12.85 -8.97
C VAL A 613 3.29 -12.93 -8.84
N LEU A 614 3.99 -13.34 -9.90
CA LEU A 614 5.46 -13.50 -9.88
C LEU A 614 6.18 -12.16 -9.71
N LEU A 615 5.78 -11.14 -10.47
CA LEU A 615 6.37 -9.82 -10.40
C LEU A 615 6.00 -9.13 -9.07
N GLY A 616 4.78 -9.31 -8.60
CA GLY A 616 4.33 -8.87 -7.28
C GLY A 616 5.13 -9.49 -6.14
N ALA A 617 5.39 -10.81 -6.19
CA ALA A 617 6.25 -11.49 -5.23
C ALA A 617 7.68 -10.94 -5.26
N LEU A 618 8.24 -10.72 -6.45
CA LEU A 618 9.56 -10.11 -6.62
C LEU A 618 9.61 -8.69 -6.03
N CYS A 619 8.58 -7.88 -6.27
CA CYS A 619 8.46 -6.53 -5.73
C CYS A 619 8.29 -6.54 -4.19
N LEU A 620 7.52 -7.47 -3.63
CA LEU A 620 7.37 -7.65 -2.17
C LEU A 620 8.70 -8.09 -1.52
N VAL A 621 9.48 -8.92 -2.21
CA VAL A 621 10.84 -9.28 -1.79
C VAL A 621 11.78 -8.07 -1.87
N ALA A 622 11.68 -7.25 -2.92
CA ALA A 622 12.50 -6.05 -3.07
C ALA A 622 12.20 -4.99 -1.99
N THR A 623 10.95 -4.87 -1.56
CA THR A 623 10.52 -3.98 -0.47
C THR A 623 10.88 -4.51 0.92
N ASP A 624 11.63 -5.63 1.02
CA ASP A 624 11.96 -6.24 2.31
C ASP A 624 12.65 -5.28 3.29
N ARG A 625 13.30 -4.25 2.75
CA ARG A 625 14.07 -3.23 3.47
C ARG A 625 13.28 -2.07 4.01
N ILE A 626 12.01 -1.95 3.67
CA ILE A 626 11.13 -0.89 4.16
C ILE A 626 10.71 -1.19 5.60
N ALA A 627 10.72 -0.18 6.46
CA ALA A 627 10.22 -0.22 7.82
C ALA A 627 9.42 1.06 8.11
N LEU A 628 8.38 0.97 8.94
CA LEU A 628 7.62 2.13 9.41
C LEU A 628 8.06 2.47 10.83
N ARG A 629 8.27 3.76 11.12
CA ARG A 629 8.57 4.27 12.44
C ARG A 629 7.70 5.46 12.79
N ALA A 630 7.22 5.53 14.03
CA ALA A 630 6.55 6.70 14.58
C ALA A 630 7.42 7.34 15.69
N GLY A 631 7.33 8.67 15.88
CA GLY A 631 7.98 9.39 16.99
C GLY A 631 9.16 10.30 16.64
N ARG A 632 9.69 11.01 17.65
CA ARG A 632 10.85 11.92 17.56
C ARG A 632 12.16 11.11 17.59
N ALA A 633 13.10 11.46 16.71
CA ALA A 633 14.40 10.79 16.61
C ALA A 633 15.42 11.23 17.69
N ASP A 634 15.03 12.16 18.57
CA ASP A 634 15.98 12.94 19.38
C ASP A 634 16.23 12.34 20.78
N GLN A 635 15.70 11.16 21.08
CA GLN A 635 16.11 10.42 22.28
C GLN A 635 17.07 9.31 21.84
N PRO A 636 18.38 9.45 22.08
CA PRO A 636 19.27 8.30 22.04
C PRO A 636 18.70 7.26 23.01
N ALA A 637 18.48 6.06 22.49
CA ALA A 637 17.89 4.94 23.22
C ALA A 637 18.80 4.43 24.34
#